data_AF-A0A1S0UNJ1-F1
#
_entry.id   AF-A0A1S0UNJ1-F1
#
_cell.length_a   1.000
_cell.length_b   1.000
_cell.length_c   1.000
_cell.angle_alpha   90.00
_cell.angle_beta   90.00
_cell.angle_gamma   90.00
#
_symmetry.space_group_name_H-M   'P 1'
#
loop_
_entity.id
_entity.type
_entity.pdbx_description
1 polymer ?
#
loop_
_entity_poly.entity_id
_entity_poly.type
_entity_poly.pdbx_seq_one_letter_code
_entity_poly.pdbx_strand_id
1 'polypeptide(L)'
;MNHEIERFSCGLPVYNIRKDIKNTLCNQGRVLIVVADTGSGKSTQIPQYLVFDGIITPSQKILCSQPRKTAVCELAVRVAKETSLINYCLVNVPVYEDGLKPNLNAKINFITEKHLLDCIRNDPELSQFGCVMIDEVHERTVNTDMCLGMMKKVLRLRSDIKLVICSATLDPEPLLKYFSEFQAKKLEVPGRQYSIEICYEPPISGCRGIRSLMLDYVDRTVEKVINICEKEAKKQPFEDIFWEDSLETHAAHIMAFLSNPHETLIAEDRLSKRLTELKHSVKVKIVTLYGKMPVEDRIEIFAPLKSGYHHKVIFATNVGETSITIPGVRYIVDCGLAKVKKFDTTKRKNILELNLISKSAAKQRAGRAGRTAPGICYRLYSEEQYEEMESTNVPDILLTNLAEVVLYLISVGIMNPEEFDFIEKPDSSDLMHSLRLLRSLKAIECRETMLVVTQLGKMMQQLPVEPRLAKMVLDSVQYDLVAEVAVVCACVHVGSLFNRGDKRNKFVLADQKKLSFCEDSGDPMTSLAVFLQHIGTPNNRFRHWCLENYVNSKHMKSVFSIAYKICKIMSHLTSVNADIHKIDISKARTIIPTLFCRSFGSNLAMYSGLPERGYYDFNGKKYVFIHPSSALKYNDITPEFIVYECLVHTSNDFVLNVCTADPSWLHEIDHNVLEEERKNRLVPYDIRCGTATKRWIMTHKGILQQEVGVECIGKTRRDDPYRRLQIYVPVKSLPKLKSFIERVIEEKTNVLCRKTREVPILHADYVLHMSGGGKPLEILMPGEFCSMYIERSDINWIDDDACKNKLEEYFGKFGKITEFVTFGEEYQKKTGHSCLIRMENKEVAKRAFIYNIENHCDFNIEPRFGQKYLDTGGNFFHPSAYRLLIRWWRRPSCGYGEIKLKSRDFDQRMYAFNVISEHFGHFQPSLVSEDFMTRNPNISVDDLYKVKLQSLPLDINNKRLLHILGPVLDAYDIEFDEVYVVRKKNYPVEDKRDLEKHSQRISDHIIRVAKNAVDGNGYPFEVKIRAPKHSNDIEFLAFVLFSDMNIGIHVGHALKEAAKNGLTLEMGPVNHMHEAYIQEMFHYQIKVPRILFNAIFDDLRDIYEIIDHKDIDFNYRSDTYSKLYHLFISGENFEQVPRCFDFLTNYVVFTIYIFHFARSRCMPTPIHFSSVNKVKAAIDKVIDGYTIKCRDGERVDGDKLPCHQLLTK
;
A
#
# COMPACT_ATOMS: atom_id res chain seq x y z
N MET A 1 26.12 -14.29 -71.04
CA MET A 1 27.28 -15.17 -70.78
C MET A 1 28.05 -14.74 -69.53
N ASN A 2 28.53 -13.49 -69.44
CA ASN A 2 29.24 -12.99 -68.24
C ASN A 2 28.47 -13.14 -66.92
N HIS A 3 27.15 -12.87 -66.93
CA HIS A 3 26.29 -13.08 -65.75
C HIS A 3 26.20 -14.55 -65.31
N GLU A 4 26.23 -15.50 -66.25
CA GLU A 4 26.24 -16.93 -65.93
C GLU A 4 27.60 -17.36 -65.39
N ILE A 5 28.70 -16.77 -65.90
CA ILE A 5 30.06 -17.00 -65.39
C ILE A 5 30.16 -16.50 -63.94
N GLU A 6 29.67 -15.30 -63.63
CA GLU A 6 29.67 -14.75 -62.26
C GLU A 6 28.79 -15.57 -61.30
N ARG A 7 27.60 -16.01 -61.73
CA ARG A 7 26.73 -16.87 -60.92
C ARG A 7 27.39 -18.23 -60.65
N PHE A 8 28.04 -18.79 -61.66
CA PHE A 8 28.74 -20.07 -61.56
C PHE A 8 29.97 -19.95 -60.65
N SER A 9 30.75 -18.88 -60.76
CA SER A 9 31.91 -18.63 -59.89
C SER A 9 31.52 -18.31 -58.44
N CYS A 10 30.36 -17.67 -58.21
CA CYS A 10 29.79 -17.51 -56.87
C CYS A 10 29.31 -18.82 -56.24
N GLY A 11 29.00 -19.85 -57.05
CA GLY A 11 28.63 -21.18 -56.58
C GLY A 11 27.38 -21.23 -55.70
N LEU A 12 26.36 -20.41 -55.94
CA LEU A 12 25.17 -20.44 -55.08
C LEU A 12 24.42 -21.79 -55.19
N PRO A 13 24.11 -22.48 -54.08
CA PRO A 13 23.48 -23.81 -54.08
C PRO A 13 22.20 -23.91 -54.93
N VAL A 14 21.38 -22.85 -54.94
CA VAL A 14 20.12 -22.81 -55.69
C VAL A 14 20.32 -22.94 -57.21
N TYR A 15 21.52 -22.68 -57.72
CA TYR A 15 21.84 -22.84 -59.14
C TYR A 15 21.68 -24.29 -59.60
N ASN A 16 21.96 -25.28 -58.72
CA ASN A 16 21.86 -26.70 -59.04
C ASN A 16 20.44 -27.13 -59.42
N ILE A 17 19.43 -26.48 -58.85
CA ILE A 17 18.01 -26.81 -59.08
C ILE A 17 17.35 -25.89 -60.12
N ARG A 18 18.10 -24.99 -60.79
CA ARG A 18 17.52 -24.01 -61.72
C ARG A 18 16.68 -24.65 -62.83
N LYS A 19 17.20 -25.72 -63.44
CA LYS A 19 16.47 -26.47 -64.47
C LYS A 19 15.23 -27.15 -63.90
N ASP A 20 15.31 -27.66 -62.68
CA ASP A 20 14.18 -28.30 -61.99
C ASP A 20 13.10 -27.26 -61.67
N ILE A 21 13.45 -26.06 -61.22
CA ILE A 21 12.51 -24.94 -61.02
C ILE A 21 11.72 -24.67 -62.30
N LYS A 22 12.42 -24.54 -63.45
CA LYS A 22 11.79 -24.34 -64.75
C LYS A 22 10.87 -25.51 -65.12
N ASN A 23 11.37 -26.73 -65.03
CA ASN A 23 10.62 -27.93 -65.39
C ASN A 23 9.37 -28.09 -64.52
N THR A 24 9.49 -27.88 -63.21
CA THR A 24 8.38 -27.99 -62.27
C THR A 24 7.31 -26.94 -62.55
N LEU A 25 7.69 -25.67 -62.65
CA LEU A 25 6.73 -24.58 -62.87
C LEU A 25 6.13 -24.58 -64.29
N CYS A 26 6.85 -25.04 -65.31
CA CYS A 26 6.32 -25.07 -66.68
C CYS A 26 5.49 -26.34 -66.97
N ASN A 27 5.91 -27.49 -66.44
CA ASN A 27 5.42 -28.80 -66.90
C ASN A 27 4.73 -29.65 -65.82
N GLN A 28 4.97 -29.41 -64.53
CA GLN A 28 4.52 -30.34 -63.47
C GLN A 28 3.46 -29.77 -62.51
N GLY A 29 3.42 -28.45 -62.34
CA GLY A 29 2.51 -27.82 -61.38
C GLY A 29 2.59 -26.29 -61.40
N ARG A 30 1.71 -25.65 -60.63
CA ARG A 30 1.65 -24.18 -60.52
C ARG A 30 2.24 -23.64 -59.23
N VAL A 31 2.38 -24.50 -58.22
CA VAL A 31 2.91 -24.15 -56.90
C VAL A 31 4.22 -24.89 -56.68
N LEU A 32 5.28 -24.14 -56.40
CA LEU A 32 6.60 -24.67 -56.07
C LEU A 32 6.99 -24.23 -54.66
N ILE A 33 7.25 -25.19 -53.78
CA ILE A 33 7.79 -24.97 -52.45
C ILE A 33 9.30 -25.26 -52.50
N VAL A 34 10.11 -24.22 -52.27
CA VAL A 34 11.57 -24.32 -52.23
C VAL A 34 12.03 -24.28 -50.79
N VAL A 35 12.58 -25.40 -50.32
CA VAL A 35 13.23 -25.51 -49.01
C VAL A 35 14.73 -25.44 -49.22
N ALA A 36 15.37 -24.41 -48.68
CA ALA A 36 16.82 -24.29 -48.71
C ALA A 36 17.33 -23.41 -47.59
N ASP A 37 18.52 -23.70 -47.08
CA ASP A 37 19.17 -22.88 -46.05
C ASP A 37 19.34 -21.41 -46.45
N THR A 38 19.25 -20.51 -45.47
CA THR A 38 19.54 -19.09 -45.73
C THR A 38 20.96 -18.91 -46.26
N GLY A 39 21.12 -18.05 -47.27
CA GLY A 39 22.40 -17.88 -47.99
C GLY A 39 22.54 -18.76 -49.24
N SER A 40 21.61 -19.70 -49.48
CA SER A 40 21.61 -20.54 -50.69
C SER A 40 21.32 -19.80 -52.00
N GLY A 41 20.90 -18.53 -51.93
CA GLY A 41 20.55 -17.69 -53.08
C GLY A 41 19.07 -17.69 -53.48
N LYS A 42 18.16 -18.29 -52.69
CA LYS A 42 16.70 -18.32 -52.96
C LYS A 42 16.13 -16.95 -53.37
N SER A 43 16.23 -15.98 -52.45
CA SER A 43 15.59 -14.66 -52.55
C SER A 43 16.20 -13.77 -53.64
N THR A 44 17.46 -14.01 -54.00
CA THR A 44 18.18 -13.23 -55.00
C THR A 44 18.05 -13.84 -56.39
N GLN A 45 18.23 -15.16 -56.53
CA GLN A 45 18.39 -15.81 -57.84
C GLN A 45 17.07 -16.33 -58.43
N ILE A 46 16.14 -16.85 -57.60
CA ILE A 46 14.87 -17.41 -58.13
C ILE A 46 14.06 -16.36 -58.92
N PRO A 47 13.88 -15.11 -58.45
CA PRO A 47 13.20 -14.08 -59.23
C PRO A 47 13.87 -13.83 -60.59
N GLN A 48 15.20 -13.90 -60.63
CA GLN A 48 15.96 -13.73 -61.88
C GLN A 48 15.74 -14.91 -62.83
N TYR A 49 15.74 -16.16 -62.32
CA TYR A 49 15.47 -17.35 -63.13
C TYR A 49 14.07 -17.34 -63.75
N LEU A 50 13.08 -16.91 -62.96
CA LEU A 50 11.69 -16.76 -63.44
C LEU A 50 11.61 -15.83 -64.67
N VAL A 51 12.40 -14.75 -64.72
CA VAL A 51 12.49 -13.84 -65.87
C VAL A 51 13.33 -14.43 -67.00
N PHE A 52 14.59 -14.78 -66.71
CA PHE A 52 15.58 -15.09 -67.75
C PHE A 52 15.36 -16.46 -68.42
N ASP A 53 14.75 -17.41 -67.72
CA ASP A 53 14.51 -18.74 -68.27
C ASP A 53 13.16 -18.85 -69.01
N GLY A 54 12.42 -17.75 -69.12
CA GLY A 54 11.14 -17.67 -69.83
C GLY A 54 9.99 -18.39 -69.12
N ILE A 55 10.03 -18.48 -67.78
CA ILE A 55 8.96 -19.13 -66.99
C ILE A 55 7.70 -18.25 -66.98
N ILE A 56 7.87 -16.94 -66.98
CA ILE A 56 6.79 -15.96 -67.18
C ILE A 56 6.91 -15.27 -68.55
N THR A 57 5.81 -14.74 -69.07
CA THR A 57 5.82 -14.08 -70.38
C THR A 57 6.52 -12.71 -70.34
N PRO A 58 6.96 -12.16 -71.50
CA PRO A 58 7.58 -10.84 -71.57
C PRO A 58 6.68 -9.70 -71.07
N SER A 59 5.35 -9.82 -71.17
CA SER A 59 4.39 -8.81 -70.68
C SER A 59 4.09 -8.91 -69.18
N GLN A 60 4.31 -10.07 -68.57
CA GLN A 60 4.03 -10.31 -67.14
C GLN A 60 5.15 -9.82 -66.22
N LYS A 61 4.82 -9.47 -64.97
CA LYS A 61 5.79 -9.08 -63.93
C LYS A 61 5.89 -10.15 -62.83
N ILE A 62 6.89 -10.01 -61.96
CA ILE A 62 7.08 -10.82 -60.76
C ILE A 62 6.87 -9.96 -59.52
N LEU A 63 6.20 -10.54 -58.54
CA LEU A 63 5.98 -9.94 -57.23
C LEU A 63 6.61 -10.81 -56.14
N CYS A 64 7.62 -10.30 -55.45
CA CYS A 64 8.31 -10.99 -54.37
C CYS A 64 7.94 -10.34 -53.03
N SER A 65 7.22 -11.07 -52.18
CA SER A 65 6.87 -10.59 -50.84
C SER A 65 7.86 -11.08 -49.78
N GLN A 66 8.19 -10.18 -48.86
CA GLN A 66 9.07 -10.42 -47.71
C GLN A 66 8.44 -9.82 -46.45
N PRO A 67 8.52 -10.47 -45.28
CA PRO A 67 7.91 -9.96 -44.04
C PRO A 67 8.54 -8.63 -43.57
N ARG A 68 9.82 -8.40 -43.88
CA ARG A 68 10.60 -7.27 -43.35
C ARG A 68 10.86 -6.20 -44.40
N LYS A 69 10.45 -4.96 -44.13
CA LYS A 69 10.72 -3.78 -44.99
C LYS A 69 12.19 -3.63 -45.36
N THR A 70 13.08 -3.91 -44.43
CA THR A 70 14.51 -3.76 -44.68
C THR A 70 15.07 -4.83 -45.62
N ALA A 71 14.62 -6.08 -45.47
CA ALA A 71 15.02 -7.17 -46.35
C ALA A 71 14.55 -6.89 -47.77
N VAL A 72 13.35 -6.31 -47.93
CA VAL A 72 12.85 -5.84 -49.23
C VAL A 72 13.82 -4.85 -49.88
N CYS A 73 14.22 -3.79 -49.18
CA CYS A 73 15.14 -2.80 -49.74
C CYS A 73 16.52 -3.40 -50.07
N GLU A 74 17.07 -4.20 -49.17
CA GLU A 74 18.38 -4.84 -49.35
C GLU A 74 18.39 -5.81 -50.52
N LEU A 75 17.37 -6.65 -50.66
CA LEU A 75 17.22 -7.57 -51.79
C LEU A 75 17.04 -6.81 -53.10
N ALA A 76 16.22 -5.76 -53.12
CA ALA A 76 16.03 -4.94 -54.32
C ALA A 76 17.35 -4.30 -54.78
N VAL A 77 18.12 -3.71 -53.85
CA VAL A 77 19.44 -3.12 -54.16
C VAL A 77 20.42 -4.21 -54.62
N ARG A 78 20.42 -5.37 -53.97
CA ARG A 78 21.32 -6.48 -54.31
C ARG A 78 21.03 -7.02 -55.71
N VAL A 79 19.78 -7.32 -56.01
CA VAL A 79 19.39 -7.86 -57.33
C VAL A 79 19.54 -6.80 -58.41
N ALA A 80 19.29 -5.51 -58.11
CA ALA A 80 19.59 -4.42 -59.05
C ALA A 80 21.07 -4.37 -59.41
N LYS A 81 21.99 -4.54 -58.44
CA LYS A 81 23.44 -4.62 -58.69
C LYS A 81 23.85 -5.86 -59.49
N GLU A 82 23.23 -7.00 -59.23
CA GLU A 82 23.50 -8.23 -60.00
C GLU A 82 22.99 -8.12 -61.45
N THR A 83 21.95 -7.32 -61.68
CA THR A 83 21.29 -7.18 -62.99
C THR A 83 21.67 -5.91 -63.77
N SER A 84 22.42 -4.97 -63.17
CA SER A 84 22.77 -3.65 -63.76
C SER A 84 23.64 -3.69 -65.02
N LEU A 85 24.08 -4.87 -65.46
CA LEU A 85 24.74 -5.08 -66.75
C LEU A 85 23.74 -5.12 -67.94
N ILE A 86 22.44 -5.04 -67.68
CA ILE A 86 21.36 -5.03 -68.68
C ILE A 86 20.71 -3.64 -68.66
N ASN A 87 20.64 -2.97 -69.82
CA ASN A 87 20.21 -1.56 -70.02
C ASN A 87 18.72 -1.24 -69.71
N TYR A 88 18.10 -1.88 -68.73
CA TYR A 88 16.70 -1.62 -68.34
C TYR A 88 16.52 -1.75 -66.82
N CYS A 89 15.67 -0.92 -66.21
CA CYS A 89 15.26 -1.00 -64.79
C CYS A 89 14.50 -2.31 -64.50
N LEU A 90 15.21 -3.44 -64.48
CA LEU A 90 14.66 -4.78 -64.26
C LEU A 90 14.07 -4.92 -62.85
N VAL A 91 14.65 -4.19 -61.89
CA VAL A 91 14.26 -4.12 -60.49
C VAL A 91 14.16 -2.65 -60.09
N ASN A 92 13.11 -2.28 -59.37
CA ASN A 92 13.02 -0.99 -58.70
C ASN A 92 13.31 -1.18 -57.21
N VAL A 93 14.10 -0.28 -56.62
CA VAL A 93 14.25 -0.20 -55.17
C VAL A 93 12.99 0.50 -54.63
N PRO A 94 12.16 -0.17 -53.83
CA PRO A 94 10.95 0.44 -53.32
C PRO A 94 11.32 1.56 -52.34
N VAL A 95 10.78 2.75 -52.57
CA VAL A 95 10.88 3.88 -51.65
C VAL A 95 9.70 3.81 -50.68
N TYR A 96 9.94 3.36 -49.45
CA TYR A 96 8.95 3.35 -48.39
C TYR A 96 8.93 4.69 -47.63
N GLU A 97 8.80 5.81 -48.35
CA GLU A 97 8.61 7.12 -47.75
C GLU A 97 7.11 7.41 -47.52
N ASP A 98 6.78 7.90 -46.33
CA ASP A 98 5.51 8.50 -45.89
C ASP A 98 4.24 8.19 -46.71
N GLY A 99 3.84 6.92 -46.75
CA GLY A 99 2.52 6.51 -47.27
C GLY A 99 2.39 6.51 -48.80
N LEU A 100 3.49 6.67 -49.54
CA LEU A 100 3.48 6.44 -50.99
C LEU A 100 3.41 4.94 -51.29
N LYS A 101 2.53 4.54 -52.21
CA LYS A 101 2.44 3.16 -52.69
C LYS A 101 3.76 2.80 -53.40
N PRO A 102 4.32 1.61 -53.18
CA PRO A 102 5.53 1.19 -53.88
C PRO A 102 5.28 1.16 -55.40
N ASN A 103 6.23 1.69 -56.17
CA ASN A 103 6.15 1.70 -57.63
C ASN A 103 6.36 0.27 -58.18
N LEU A 104 5.33 -0.28 -58.83
CA LEU A 104 5.30 -1.65 -59.39
C LEU A 104 5.58 -1.71 -60.89
N ASN A 105 6.30 -0.74 -61.45
CA ASN A 105 6.60 -0.69 -62.88
C ASN A 105 7.77 -1.58 -63.30
N ALA A 106 8.58 -2.07 -62.35
CA ALA A 106 9.70 -2.96 -62.66
C ALA A 106 9.23 -4.36 -63.08
N LYS A 107 10.13 -5.10 -63.74
CA LYS A 107 9.90 -6.50 -64.10
C LYS A 107 9.86 -7.40 -62.86
N ILE A 108 10.75 -7.14 -61.89
CA ILE A 108 10.83 -7.80 -60.59
C ILE A 108 10.57 -6.76 -59.49
N ASN A 109 9.55 -7.00 -58.66
CA ASN A 109 9.14 -6.07 -57.62
C ASN A 109 9.23 -6.73 -56.25
N PHE A 110 10.11 -6.22 -55.38
CA PHE A 110 10.15 -6.64 -53.98
C PHE A 110 9.24 -5.74 -53.14
N ILE A 111 8.34 -6.34 -52.38
CA ILE A 111 7.36 -5.63 -51.55
C ILE A 111 7.19 -6.32 -50.19
N THR A 112 6.56 -5.65 -49.23
CA THR A 112 6.12 -6.34 -48.01
C THR A 112 4.81 -7.09 -48.22
N GLU A 113 4.53 -8.08 -47.38
CA GLU A 113 3.28 -8.86 -47.41
C GLU A 113 2.03 -7.98 -47.29
N LYS A 114 2.03 -6.95 -46.43
CA LYS A 114 0.92 -5.99 -46.36
C LYS A 114 0.63 -5.31 -47.71
N HIS A 115 1.67 -4.95 -48.47
CA HIS A 115 1.50 -4.35 -49.79
C HIS A 115 1.03 -5.38 -50.82
N LEU A 116 1.39 -6.67 -50.67
CA LEU A 116 0.87 -7.75 -51.51
C LEU A 116 -0.64 -7.91 -51.29
N LEU A 117 -1.08 -7.89 -50.03
CA LEU A 117 -2.51 -7.88 -49.68
C LEU A 117 -3.22 -6.64 -50.25
N ASP A 118 -2.62 -5.46 -50.18
CA ASP A 118 -3.18 -4.26 -50.80
C ASP A 118 -3.24 -4.36 -52.33
N CYS A 119 -2.27 -5.02 -52.99
CA CYS A 119 -2.32 -5.33 -54.42
C CYS A 119 -3.51 -6.24 -54.74
N ILE A 120 -3.68 -7.34 -54.00
CA ILE A 120 -4.79 -8.29 -54.20
C ILE A 120 -6.14 -7.62 -53.95
N ARG A 121 -6.23 -6.69 -52.99
CA ARG A 121 -7.47 -5.92 -52.76
C ARG A 121 -7.84 -5.05 -53.96
N ASN A 122 -6.86 -4.38 -54.56
CA ASN A 122 -7.09 -3.46 -55.68
C ASN A 122 -7.27 -4.21 -57.02
N ASP A 123 -6.56 -5.32 -57.19
CA ASP A 123 -6.61 -6.20 -58.35
C ASP A 123 -6.67 -7.67 -57.87
N PRO A 124 -7.89 -8.22 -57.67
CA PRO A 124 -8.09 -9.58 -57.19
C PRO A 124 -7.52 -10.70 -58.08
N GLU A 125 -7.20 -10.39 -59.33
CA GLU A 125 -6.62 -11.32 -60.29
C GLU A 125 -5.10 -11.16 -60.42
N LEU A 126 -4.52 -10.11 -59.82
CA LEU A 126 -3.13 -9.72 -60.02
C LEU A 126 -2.75 -9.71 -61.51
N SER A 127 -3.62 -9.13 -62.34
CA SER A 127 -3.61 -9.19 -63.81
C SER A 127 -2.24 -8.97 -64.47
N GLN A 128 -1.42 -8.06 -63.92
CA GLN A 128 -0.09 -7.72 -64.45
C GLN A 128 1.00 -8.75 -64.12
N PHE A 129 0.75 -9.68 -63.20
CA PHE A 129 1.75 -10.59 -62.67
C PHE A 129 1.57 -12.01 -63.23
N GLY A 130 2.70 -12.64 -63.56
CA GLY A 130 2.76 -14.04 -63.99
C GLY A 130 3.23 -14.97 -62.87
N CYS A 131 3.97 -14.44 -61.90
CA CYS A 131 4.41 -15.21 -60.74
C CYS A 131 4.46 -14.35 -59.47
N VAL A 132 3.97 -14.93 -58.37
CA VAL A 132 4.14 -14.39 -57.02
C VAL A 132 5.09 -15.30 -56.25
N MET A 133 6.08 -14.72 -55.60
CA MET A 133 7.01 -15.41 -54.71
C MET A 133 6.78 -14.93 -53.28
N ILE A 134 6.36 -15.82 -52.39
CA ILE A 134 6.24 -15.55 -50.94
C ILE A 134 7.46 -16.15 -50.26
N ASP A 135 8.31 -15.30 -49.71
CA ASP A 135 9.58 -15.69 -49.11
C ASP A 135 9.52 -15.67 -47.57
N GLU A 136 10.46 -16.36 -46.92
CA GLU A 136 10.56 -16.48 -45.46
C GLU A 136 9.27 -16.99 -44.77
N VAL A 137 8.52 -17.90 -45.42
CA VAL A 137 7.20 -18.38 -44.91
C VAL A 137 7.27 -19.06 -43.53
N HIS A 138 8.45 -19.48 -43.10
CA HIS A 138 8.68 -20.00 -41.75
C HIS A 138 8.51 -18.95 -40.64
N GLU A 139 8.48 -17.65 -40.95
CA GLU A 139 8.13 -16.62 -39.96
C GLU A 139 6.65 -16.65 -39.59
N ARG A 140 5.78 -17.27 -40.40
CA ARG A 140 4.33 -17.49 -40.15
C ARG A 140 3.62 -16.26 -39.57
N THR A 141 3.87 -15.08 -40.17
CA THR A 141 3.21 -13.85 -39.74
C THR A 141 1.73 -13.85 -40.16
N VAL A 142 0.90 -13.02 -39.51
CA VAL A 142 -0.51 -12.85 -39.91
C VAL A 142 -0.63 -12.52 -41.40
N ASN A 143 0.22 -11.62 -41.91
CA ASN A 143 0.17 -11.21 -43.31
C ASN A 143 0.64 -12.32 -44.25
N THR A 144 1.62 -13.14 -43.84
CA THR A 144 2.11 -14.30 -44.61
C THR A 144 0.98 -15.31 -44.82
N ASP A 145 0.31 -15.71 -43.74
CA ASP A 145 -0.77 -16.71 -43.79
C ASP A 145 -1.96 -16.18 -44.60
N MET A 146 -2.28 -14.89 -44.43
CA MET A 146 -3.27 -14.20 -45.24
C MET A 146 -2.89 -14.17 -46.72
N CYS A 147 -1.63 -13.87 -47.06
CA CYS A 147 -1.15 -13.91 -48.45
C CYS A 147 -1.28 -15.30 -49.04
N LEU A 148 -0.95 -16.36 -48.29
CA LEU A 148 -1.05 -17.74 -48.76
C LEU A 148 -2.51 -18.13 -49.06
N GLY A 149 -3.44 -17.81 -48.15
CA GLY A 149 -4.87 -18.07 -48.38
C GLY A 149 -5.45 -17.24 -49.53
N MET A 150 -5.06 -15.98 -49.64
CA MET A 150 -5.48 -15.13 -50.76
C MET A 150 -4.90 -15.61 -52.10
N MET A 151 -3.63 -16.05 -52.13
CA MET A 151 -3.02 -16.62 -53.33
C MET A 151 -3.70 -17.91 -53.76
N LYS A 152 -4.21 -18.73 -52.83
CA LYS A 152 -5.02 -19.89 -53.16
C LYS A 152 -6.28 -19.49 -53.95
N LYS A 153 -6.95 -18.40 -53.55
CA LYS A 153 -8.08 -17.82 -54.28
C LYS A 153 -7.66 -17.31 -55.67
N VAL A 154 -6.55 -16.59 -55.78
CA VAL A 154 -6.01 -16.12 -57.07
C VAL A 154 -5.68 -17.29 -58.01
N LEU A 155 -5.09 -18.37 -57.50
CA LEU A 155 -4.78 -19.59 -58.27
C LEU A 155 -6.03 -20.32 -58.78
N ARG A 156 -7.18 -20.19 -58.10
CA ARG A 156 -8.47 -20.70 -58.60
C ARG A 156 -9.06 -19.82 -59.70
N LEU A 157 -8.85 -18.50 -59.62
CA LEU A 157 -9.31 -17.53 -60.63
C LEU A 157 -8.44 -17.56 -61.90
N ARG A 158 -7.13 -17.76 -61.75
CA ARG A 158 -6.18 -17.74 -62.86
C ARG A 158 -5.40 -19.04 -62.96
N SER A 159 -5.51 -19.69 -64.11
CA SER A 159 -4.78 -20.93 -64.43
C SER A 159 -3.34 -20.68 -64.86
N ASP A 160 -3.00 -19.48 -65.33
CA ASP A 160 -1.69 -19.13 -65.88
C ASP A 160 -0.68 -18.66 -64.80
N ILE A 161 -1.18 -18.09 -63.70
CA ILE A 161 -0.33 -17.57 -62.62
C ILE A 161 0.39 -18.69 -61.85
N LYS A 162 1.65 -18.43 -61.50
CA LYS A 162 2.52 -19.35 -60.75
C LYS A 162 2.78 -18.83 -59.32
N LEU A 163 2.93 -19.72 -58.36
CA LEU A 163 3.27 -19.39 -56.98
C LEU A 163 4.56 -20.10 -56.55
N VAL A 164 5.52 -19.34 -56.07
CA VAL A 164 6.74 -19.86 -55.44
C VAL A 164 6.70 -19.55 -53.94
N ILE A 165 6.83 -20.57 -53.11
CA ILE A 165 6.89 -20.45 -51.66
C ILE A 165 8.30 -20.80 -51.22
N CYS A 166 9.00 -19.87 -50.60
CA CYS A 166 10.37 -20.08 -50.13
C CYS A 166 10.43 -20.17 -48.61
N SER A 167 11.16 -21.16 -48.12
CA SER A 167 11.39 -21.35 -46.69
C SER A 167 12.79 -21.89 -46.41
N ALA A 168 13.33 -21.54 -45.23
CA ALA A 168 14.62 -22.04 -44.77
C ALA A 168 14.50 -23.32 -43.96
N THR A 169 13.45 -23.48 -43.15
CA THR A 169 13.39 -24.51 -42.10
C THR A 169 11.99 -25.05 -41.84
N LEU A 170 11.00 -24.70 -42.67
CA LEU A 170 9.64 -25.19 -42.49
C LEU A 170 9.56 -26.66 -42.93
N ASP A 171 8.86 -27.48 -42.14
CA ASP A 171 8.32 -28.75 -42.64
C ASP A 171 7.38 -28.42 -43.82
N PRO A 172 7.70 -28.84 -45.06
CA PRO A 172 6.92 -28.49 -46.23
C PRO A 172 5.58 -29.22 -46.28
N GLU A 173 5.38 -30.28 -45.49
CA GLU A 173 4.20 -31.15 -45.58
C GLU A 173 2.85 -30.43 -45.39
N PRO A 174 2.67 -29.55 -44.38
CA PRO A 174 1.43 -28.79 -44.23
C PRO A 174 1.11 -27.93 -45.47
N LEU A 175 2.13 -27.31 -46.07
CA LEU A 175 1.96 -26.47 -47.27
C LEU A 175 1.72 -27.31 -48.53
N LEU A 176 2.41 -28.45 -48.68
CA LEU A 176 2.17 -29.39 -49.78
C LEU A 176 0.74 -29.90 -49.75
N LYS A 177 0.25 -30.30 -48.58
CA LYS A 177 -1.14 -30.71 -48.37
C LYS A 177 -2.11 -29.56 -48.68
N TYR A 178 -1.83 -28.38 -48.16
CA TYR A 178 -2.69 -27.21 -48.30
C TYR A 178 -2.81 -26.74 -49.77
N PHE A 179 -1.74 -26.84 -50.57
CA PHE A 179 -1.75 -26.49 -52.01
C PHE A 179 -1.84 -27.72 -52.95
N SER A 180 -2.23 -28.89 -52.45
CA SER A 180 -2.32 -30.14 -53.23
C SER A 180 -3.22 -30.03 -54.47
N GLU A 181 -4.31 -29.26 -54.37
CA GLU A 181 -5.22 -28.89 -55.47
C GLU A 181 -4.49 -28.32 -56.71
N PHE A 182 -3.32 -27.68 -56.50
CA PHE A 182 -2.53 -27.01 -57.55
C PHE A 182 -1.27 -27.77 -57.95
N GLN A 183 -1.23 -29.07 -57.63
CA GLN A 183 -0.09 -29.96 -57.90
C GLN A 183 1.21 -29.42 -57.28
N ALA A 184 1.13 -28.96 -56.03
CA ALA A 184 2.29 -28.41 -55.33
C ALA A 184 3.46 -29.40 -55.31
N LYS A 185 4.65 -28.92 -55.66
CA LYS A 185 5.89 -29.70 -55.65
C LYS A 185 6.90 -29.09 -54.69
N LYS A 186 7.68 -29.95 -54.04
CA LYS A 186 8.81 -29.57 -53.20
C LYS A 186 10.10 -29.70 -54.01
N LEU A 187 10.94 -28.68 -53.96
CA LEU A 187 12.36 -28.79 -54.31
C LEU A 187 13.18 -28.45 -53.07
N GLU A 188 14.10 -29.34 -52.74
CA GLU A 188 15.03 -29.16 -51.62
C GLU A 188 16.42 -28.90 -52.17
N VAL A 189 17.03 -27.82 -51.72
CA VAL A 189 18.41 -27.51 -52.08
C VAL A 189 19.30 -28.00 -50.94
N PRO A 190 20.17 -28.99 -51.16
CA PRO A 190 21.13 -29.42 -50.16
C PRO A 190 22.01 -28.23 -49.79
N GLY A 191 22.09 -27.94 -48.49
CA GLY A 191 22.87 -26.83 -47.97
C GLY A 191 24.36 -26.98 -48.29
N ARG A 192 25.04 -25.87 -48.61
CA ARG A 192 26.51 -25.75 -48.55
C ARG A 192 26.96 -25.36 -47.13
N GLN A 193 26.27 -25.83 -46.10
CA GLN A 193 26.71 -25.53 -44.74
C GLN A 193 27.97 -26.34 -44.45
N TYR A 194 29.04 -25.64 -44.10
CA TYR A 194 30.19 -26.28 -43.48
C TYR A 194 29.75 -26.91 -42.14
N SER A 195 30.49 -27.91 -41.65
CA SER A 195 30.15 -28.56 -40.38
C SER A 195 30.05 -27.56 -39.24
N ILE A 196 29.01 -27.70 -38.43
CA ILE A 196 28.77 -26.90 -37.23
C ILE A 196 28.84 -27.84 -36.03
N GLU A 197 29.80 -27.61 -35.15
CA GLU A 197 29.87 -28.31 -33.86
C GLU A 197 28.87 -27.65 -32.88
N ILE A 198 28.02 -28.46 -32.25
CA ILE A 198 27.07 -27.99 -31.24
C ILE A 198 27.62 -28.33 -29.85
N CYS A 199 27.79 -27.34 -28.99
CA CYS A 199 28.20 -27.53 -27.60
C CYS A 199 27.09 -27.06 -26.67
N TYR A 200 26.61 -27.93 -25.77
CA TYR A 200 25.63 -27.58 -24.75
C TYR A 200 26.32 -27.21 -23.43
N GLU A 201 25.99 -26.05 -22.88
CA GLU A 201 26.57 -25.50 -21.65
C GLU A 201 25.44 -25.07 -20.70
N PRO A 202 24.89 -26.00 -19.89
CA PRO A 202 23.77 -25.69 -19.00
C PRO A 202 24.15 -24.67 -17.91
N PRO A 203 23.16 -23.91 -17.39
CA PRO A 203 23.37 -23.04 -16.23
C PRO A 203 23.76 -23.85 -14.98
N ILE A 204 24.66 -23.30 -14.16
CA ILE A 204 25.15 -23.91 -12.91
C ILE A 204 24.11 -23.81 -11.76
N SER A 205 23.00 -23.08 -11.96
CA SER A 205 21.99 -22.85 -10.93
C SER A 205 21.22 -24.13 -10.56
N GLY A 206 20.99 -24.38 -9.26
CA GLY A 206 20.17 -25.50 -8.76
C GLY A 206 18.66 -25.42 -9.07
N CYS A 207 18.22 -24.47 -9.88
CA CYS A 207 16.83 -24.34 -10.33
C CYS A 207 16.58 -25.23 -11.56
N ARG A 208 15.38 -25.82 -11.67
CA ARG A 208 14.93 -26.57 -12.86
C ARG A 208 13.99 -25.73 -13.73
N GLY A 209 13.91 -26.05 -15.02
CA GLY A 209 13.03 -25.40 -16.00
C GLY A 209 13.50 -23.99 -16.45
N ILE A 210 12.65 -23.27 -17.19
CA ILE A 210 12.98 -21.98 -17.82
C ILE A 210 13.56 -20.92 -16.87
N ARG A 211 13.22 -20.97 -15.58
CA ARG A 211 13.73 -20.03 -14.57
C ARG A 211 15.24 -20.13 -14.36
N SER A 212 15.84 -21.30 -14.55
CA SER A 212 17.30 -21.48 -14.44
C SER A 212 18.05 -20.77 -15.57
N LEU A 213 17.45 -20.72 -16.76
CA LEU A 213 17.99 -20.03 -17.93
C LEU A 213 17.81 -18.52 -17.87
N MET A 214 16.73 -18.04 -17.24
CA MET A 214 16.48 -16.61 -17.14
C MET A 214 17.41 -15.87 -16.17
N LEU A 215 18.12 -16.59 -15.29
CA LEU A 215 19.10 -16.02 -14.38
C LEU A 215 20.44 -15.79 -15.09
N ASP A 216 20.90 -14.54 -15.09
CA ASP A 216 22.24 -14.12 -15.50
C ASP A 216 22.68 -14.51 -16.93
N TYR A 217 21.75 -14.87 -17.83
CA TYR A 217 22.10 -15.28 -19.20
C TYR A 217 22.86 -14.21 -19.98
N VAL A 218 22.62 -12.92 -19.73
CA VAL A 218 23.39 -11.84 -20.36
C VAL A 218 24.86 -11.91 -19.93
N ASP A 219 25.12 -12.13 -18.64
CA ASP A 219 26.47 -12.25 -18.10
C ASP A 219 27.17 -13.49 -18.61
N ARG A 220 26.46 -14.63 -18.65
CA ARG A 220 26.96 -15.89 -19.21
C ARG A 220 27.30 -15.77 -20.69
N THR A 221 26.46 -15.07 -21.46
CA THR A 221 26.74 -14.77 -22.88
C THR A 221 28.03 -13.96 -23.02
N VAL A 222 28.21 -12.89 -22.24
CA VAL A 222 29.42 -12.06 -22.28
C VAL A 222 30.66 -12.85 -21.85
N GLU A 223 30.57 -13.64 -20.78
CA GLU A 223 31.65 -14.50 -20.31
C GLU A 223 32.05 -15.53 -21.38
N LYS A 224 31.06 -16.13 -22.05
CA LYS A 224 31.34 -17.07 -23.12
C LYS A 224 32.06 -16.42 -24.30
N VAL A 225 31.65 -15.21 -24.69
CA VAL A 225 32.33 -14.44 -25.73
C VAL A 225 33.79 -14.18 -25.36
N ILE A 226 34.08 -13.79 -24.11
CA ILE A 226 35.46 -13.60 -23.63
C ILE A 226 36.26 -14.90 -23.74
N ASN A 227 35.70 -16.02 -23.27
CA ASN A 227 36.36 -17.33 -23.36
C ASN A 227 36.68 -17.74 -24.81
N ILE A 228 35.82 -17.38 -25.76
CA ILE A 228 36.08 -17.61 -27.19
C ILE A 228 37.22 -16.72 -27.68
N CYS A 229 37.19 -15.42 -27.34
CA CYS A 229 38.28 -14.49 -27.68
C CYS A 229 39.64 -14.95 -27.13
N GLU A 230 39.70 -15.43 -25.89
CA GLU A 230 40.92 -15.96 -25.28
C GLU A 230 41.43 -17.22 -25.98
N LYS A 231 40.53 -18.13 -26.36
CA LYS A 231 40.88 -19.36 -27.08
C LYS A 231 41.42 -19.06 -28.47
N GLU A 232 40.78 -18.16 -29.21
CA GLU A 232 41.28 -17.74 -30.53
C GLU A 232 42.62 -17.00 -30.41
N ALA A 233 42.81 -16.23 -29.34
CA ALA A 233 44.08 -15.55 -29.09
C ALA A 233 45.28 -16.50 -28.99
N LYS A 234 45.07 -17.71 -28.48
CA LYS A 234 46.11 -18.71 -28.31
C LYS A 234 46.42 -19.48 -29.60
N LYS A 235 45.52 -19.47 -30.58
CA LYS A 235 45.65 -20.25 -31.82
C LYS A 235 46.46 -19.53 -32.91
N GLN A 236 46.58 -18.20 -32.85
CA GLN A 236 47.27 -17.42 -33.87
C GLN A 236 48.33 -16.51 -33.23
N PRO A 237 49.62 -16.58 -33.62
CA PRO A 237 50.56 -15.52 -33.30
C PRO A 237 50.16 -14.25 -34.06
N PHE A 238 49.81 -13.18 -33.32
CA PHE A 238 49.17 -11.98 -33.85
C PHE A 238 50.08 -11.01 -34.62
N GLU A 239 51.38 -11.26 -34.67
CA GLU A 239 52.36 -10.27 -35.15
C GLU A 239 52.64 -10.31 -36.66
N ASP A 240 52.23 -11.35 -37.41
CA ASP A 240 52.68 -11.55 -38.81
C ASP A 240 51.57 -11.69 -39.88
N ILE A 241 50.36 -11.11 -39.67
CA ILE A 241 49.30 -11.15 -40.70
C ILE A 241 49.14 -9.77 -41.35
N PHE A 242 49.75 -9.60 -42.53
CA PHE A 242 49.45 -8.49 -43.45
C PHE A 242 48.07 -8.71 -44.07
N TRP A 243 47.10 -7.86 -43.69
CA TRP A 243 45.72 -7.87 -44.20
C TRP A 243 45.60 -7.22 -45.59
N GLU A 244 46.52 -7.52 -46.52
CA GLU A 244 46.48 -6.91 -47.87
C GLU A 244 45.62 -7.69 -48.87
N ASP A 245 45.33 -8.97 -48.63
CA ASP A 245 44.39 -9.73 -49.47
C ASP A 245 43.01 -9.85 -48.82
N SER A 246 42.10 -9.04 -49.36
CA SER A 246 40.69 -8.87 -49.03
C SER A 246 39.82 -10.11 -49.24
N LEU A 247 40.04 -11.17 -48.47
CA LEU A 247 39.05 -12.22 -48.26
C LEU A 247 38.90 -12.46 -46.76
N GLU A 248 37.74 -12.05 -46.21
CA GLU A 248 37.26 -12.29 -44.83
C GLU A 248 37.18 -13.79 -44.45
N THR A 249 37.69 -14.70 -45.29
CA THR A 249 37.71 -16.15 -45.08
C THR A 249 38.52 -16.58 -43.87
N HIS A 250 39.44 -15.76 -43.35
CA HIS A 250 40.25 -16.09 -42.16
C HIS A 250 39.76 -15.46 -40.85
N ALA A 251 38.76 -14.57 -40.89
CA ALA A 251 38.26 -13.93 -39.69
C ALA A 251 37.30 -14.87 -38.91
N ALA A 252 37.49 -15.00 -37.61
CA ALA A 252 36.65 -15.82 -36.73
C ALA A 252 35.71 -14.93 -35.89
N HIS A 253 34.73 -14.32 -36.55
CA HIS A 253 33.77 -13.43 -35.89
C HIS A 253 32.78 -14.20 -34.99
N ILE A 254 32.30 -13.51 -33.96
CA ILE A 254 31.41 -14.06 -32.93
C ILE A 254 30.07 -13.36 -33.03
N MET A 255 28.99 -14.13 -33.07
CA MET A 255 27.63 -13.62 -33.02
C MET A 255 26.87 -14.24 -31.86
N ALA A 256 26.42 -13.39 -30.94
CA ALA A 256 25.80 -13.76 -29.69
C ALA A 256 24.33 -13.32 -29.66
N PHE A 257 23.42 -14.26 -29.43
CA PHE A 257 22.00 -14.01 -29.37
C PHE A 257 21.54 -13.62 -27.96
N LEU A 258 20.76 -12.54 -27.89
CA LEU A 258 20.11 -12.04 -26.68
C LEU A 258 18.64 -11.73 -26.95
N SER A 259 17.85 -11.57 -25.89
CA SER A 259 16.38 -11.55 -26.05
C SER A 259 15.86 -10.23 -26.61
N ASN A 260 16.52 -9.11 -26.31
CA ASN A 260 16.04 -7.79 -26.68
C ASN A 260 17.15 -6.73 -26.87
N PRO A 261 16.84 -5.59 -27.51
CA PRO A 261 17.85 -4.57 -27.84
C PRO A 261 18.50 -3.87 -26.64
N HIS A 262 17.87 -3.88 -25.46
CA HIS A 262 18.46 -3.27 -24.28
C HIS A 262 19.58 -4.16 -23.74
N GLU A 263 19.35 -5.48 -23.75
CA GLU A 263 20.36 -6.47 -23.35
C GLU A 263 21.57 -6.48 -24.28
N THR A 264 21.38 -6.28 -25.59
CA THR A 264 22.51 -6.19 -26.53
C THR A 264 23.43 -5.00 -26.20
N LEU A 265 22.86 -3.87 -25.79
CA LEU A 265 23.62 -2.68 -25.38
C LEU A 265 24.28 -2.88 -24.00
N ILE A 266 23.60 -3.55 -23.07
CA ILE A 266 24.21 -3.93 -21.79
C ILE A 266 25.41 -4.86 -22.01
N ALA A 267 25.27 -5.86 -22.89
CA ALA A 267 26.33 -6.81 -23.20
C ALA A 267 27.53 -6.12 -23.87
N GLU A 268 27.30 -5.15 -24.75
CA GLU A 268 28.34 -4.30 -25.33
C GLU A 268 29.13 -3.53 -24.26
N ASP A 269 28.43 -2.83 -23.35
CA ASP A 269 29.07 -2.09 -22.24
C ASP A 269 29.86 -3.03 -21.31
N ARG A 270 29.26 -4.16 -20.93
CA ARG A 270 29.90 -5.15 -20.04
C ARG A 270 31.12 -5.80 -20.68
N LEU A 271 31.04 -6.17 -21.96
CA LEU A 271 32.16 -6.75 -22.68
C LEU A 271 33.31 -5.74 -22.80
N SER A 272 33.00 -4.49 -23.16
CA SER A 272 33.99 -3.41 -23.27
C SER A 272 34.75 -3.18 -21.96
N LYS A 273 34.02 -3.13 -20.83
CA LYS A 273 34.60 -2.98 -19.48
C LYS A 273 35.48 -4.17 -19.12
N ARG A 274 34.96 -5.40 -19.24
CA ARG A 274 35.71 -6.62 -18.88
C ARG A 274 36.97 -6.79 -19.72
N LEU A 275 36.92 -6.51 -21.03
CA LEU A 275 38.12 -6.59 -21.89
C LEU A 275 39.18 -5.56 -21.47
N THR A 276 38.76 -4.37 -21.04
CA THR A 276 39.66 -3.33 -20.53
C THR A 276 40.26 -3.73 -19.17
N GLU A 277 39.44 -4.22 -18.25
CA GLU A 277 39.87 -4.70 -16.92
C GLU A 277 40.85 -5.87 -17.01
N LEU A 278 40.61 -6.81 -17.92
CA LEU A 278 41.46 -7.97 -18.15
C LEU A 278 42.75 -7.64 -18.94
N LYS A 279 42.93 -6.39 -19.40
CA LYS A 279 44.00 -5.98 -20.34
C LYS A 279 44.16 -6.98 -21.49
N HIS A 280 43.03 -7.42 -22.04
CA HIS A 280 43.03 -8.53 -22.98
C HIS A 280 43.82 -8.17 -24.25
N SER A 281 44.67 -9.07 -24.71
CA SER A 281 45.50 -8.88 -25.93
C SER A 281 44.69 -8.74 -27.22
N VAL A 282 43.41 -9.15 -27.22
CA VAL A 282 42.57 -9.19 -28.42
C VAL A 282 41.74 -7.92 -28.51
N LYS A 283 42.04 -7.09 -29.50
CA LYS A 283 41.16 -5.98 -29.92
C LYS A 283 39.96 -6.51 -30.69
N VAL A 284 38.76 -6.36 -30.13
CA VAL A 284 37.50 -6.71 -30.81
C VAL A 284 36.70 -5.46 -31.16
N LYS A 285 36.04 -5.50 -32.32
CA LYS A 285 35.05 -4.50 -32.72
C LYS A 285 33.68 -5.01 -32.29
N ILE A 286 33.10 -4.35 -31.29
CA ILE A 286 31.77 -4.71 -30.78
C ILE A 286 30.73 -3.95 -31.60
N VAL A 287 29.69 -4.66 -32.04
CA VAL A 287 28.53 -4.12 -32.75
C VAL A 287 27.26 -4.79 -32.25
N THR A 288 26.13 -4.11 -32.36
CA THR A 288 24.81 -4.66 -32.01
C THR A 288 23.97 -4.87 -33.26
N LEU A 289 23.02 -5.81 -33.23
CA LEU A 289 22.09 -6.07 -34.34
C LEU A 289 20.65 -6.27 -33.83
N TYR A 290 19.76 -5.33 -34.14
CA TYR A 290 18.35 -5.41 -33.79
C TYR A 290 17.45 -4.66 -34.79
N GLY A 291 16.15 -4.97 -34.80
CA GLY A 291 15.26 -4.64 -35.93
C GLY A 291 14.94 -3.15 -36.17
N LYS A 292 15.23 -2.26 -35.21
CA LYS A 292 15.00 -0.80 -35.32
C LYS A 292 16.31 0.00 -35.33
N MET A 293 17.41 -0.58 -35.82
CA MET A 293 18.68 0.13 -35.91
C MET A 293 18.67 1.20 -37.02
N PRO A 294 19.35 2.34 -36.82
CA PRO A 294 19.67 3.28 -37.90
C PRO A 294 20.38 2.59 -39.07
N VAL A 295 20.22 3.14 -40.27
CA VAL A 295 20.76 2.54 -41.50
C VAL A 295 22.30 2.60 -41.47
N GLU A 296 22.87 3.68 -40.93
CA GLU A 296 24.31 3.89 -40.83
C GLU A 296 24.96 2.81 -39.95
N ASP A 297 24.42 2.59 -38.75
CA ASP A 297 24.90 1.57 -37.80
C ASP A 297 24.80 0.17 -38.40
N ARG A 298 23.79 -0.06 -39.24
CA ARG A 298 23.59 -1.35 -39.89
C ARG A 298 24.59 -1.61 -41.01
N ILE A 299 24.96 -0.58 -41.77
CA ILE A 299 25.99 -0.69 -42.80
C ILE A 299 27.33 -1.07 -42.15
N GLU A 300 27.63 -0.55 -40.95
CA GLU A 300 28.85 -0.87 -40.21
C GLU A 300 28.97 -2.38 -39.87
N ILE A 301 27.84 -3.07 -39.68
CA ILE A 301 27.82 -4.52 -39.42
C ILE A 301 28.38 -5.30 -40.62
N PHE A 302 28.08 -4.85 -41.84
CA PHE A 302 28.53 -5.46 -43.09
C PHE A 302 29.88 -4.93 -43.58
N ALA A 303 30.37 -3.83 -43.00
CA ALA A 303 31.64 -3.26 -43.40
C ALA A 303 32.79 -4.22 -43.06
N PRO A 304 33.82 -4.31 -43.92
CA PRO A 304 35.03 -5.06 -43.62
C PRO A 304 35.65 -4.62 -42.30
N LEU A 305 36.31 -5.54 -41.60
CA LEU A 305 36.97 -5.22 -40.34
C LEU A 305 38.10 -4.20 -40.58
N LYS A 306 38.10 -3.09 -39.84
CA LYS A 306 39.15 -2.06 -39.92
C LYS A 306 40.48 -2.59 -39.42
N SER A 307 41.59 -2.13 -40.02
CA SER A 307 42.96 -2.42 -39.58
C SER A 307 43.15 -2.09 -38.09
N GLY A 308 43.56 -3.07 -37.29
CA GLY A 308 43.78 -2.93 -35.84
C GLY A 308 42.76 -3.65 -34.94
N TYR A 309 41.70 -4.23 -35.50
CA TYR A 309 40.82 -5.18 -34.79
C TYR A 309 41.08 -6.61 -35.30
N HIS A 310 40.95 -7.61 -34.41
CA HIS A 310 41.11 -9.03 -34.77
C HIS A 310 39.78 -9.72 -35.07
N HIS A 311 38.72 -9.39 -34.32
CA HIS A 311 37.40 -9.99 -34.48
C HIS A 311 36.27 -8.97 -34.37
N LYS A 312 35.16 -9.25 -35.05
CA LYS A 312 33.87 -8.58 -34.85
C LYS A 312 33.05 -9.40 -33.86
N VAL A 313 32.50 -8.75 -32.84
CA VAL A 313 31.57 -9.34 -31.87
C VAL A 313 30.20 -8.70 -32.06
N ILE A 314 29.20 -9.52 -32.37
CA ILE A 314 27.88 -9.07 -32.81
C ILE A 314 26.84 -9.53 -31.79
N PHE A 315 26.33 -8.62 -30.96
CA PHE A 315 25.22 -8.92 -30.07
C PHE A 315 23.89 -8.70 -30.80
N ALA A 316 23.18 -9.78 -31.11
CA ALA A 316 22.00 -9.77 -31.95
C ALA A 316 20.73 -10.21 -31.21
N THR A 317 19.57 -9.67 -31.60
CA THR A 317 18.27 -10.30 -31.28
C THR A 317 17.91 -11.35 -32.33
N ASN A 318 16.68 -11.87 -32.29
CA ASN A 318 16.10 -12.70 -33.37
C ASN A 318 16.18 -12.09 -34.78
N VAL A 319 16.49 -10.80 -34.92
CA VAL A 319 16.79 -10.17 -36.23
C VAL A 319 18.01 -10.78 -36.90
N GLY A 320 18.97 -11.28 -36.12
CA GLY A 320 20.12 -12.01 -36.64
C GLY A 320 19.82 -13.45 -37.04
N GLU A 321 18.63 -13.97 -36.71
CA GLU A 321 18.24 -15.37 -36.90
C GLU A 321 17.88 -15.70 -38.33
N THR A 322 17.25 -14.75 -39.05
CA THR A 322 16.77 -14.84 -40.44
C THR A 322 17.23 -13.63 -41.25
N SER A 323 17.27 -13.73 -42.58
CA SER A 323 17.46 -12.61 -43.51
C SER A 323 18.85 -11.94 -43.68
N ILE A 324 19.85 -12.12 -42.79
CA ILE A 324 21.16 -11.45 -42.94
C ILE A 324 22.36 -12.41 -42.94
N THR A 325 23.18 -12.41 -43.99
CA THR A 325 24.48 -13.11 -44.01
C THR A 325 25.58 -12.12 -43.66
N ILE A 326 26.26 -12.32 -42.53
CA ILE A 326 27.45 -11.56 -42.15
C ILE A 326 28.66 -12.43 -42.46
N PRO A 327 29.54 -12.02 -43.39
CA PRO A 327 30.75 -12.77 -43.69
C PRO A 327 31.65 -12.96 -42.44
N GLY A 328 32.36 -14.08 -42.37
CA GLY A 328 33.36 -14.34 -41.33
C GLY A 328 32.81 -14.78 -39.96
N VAL A 329 31.49 -14.91 -39.78
CA VAL A 329 30.91 -15.46 -38.54
C VAL A 329 31.19 -16.96 -38.44
N ARG A 330 31.96 -17.36 -37.42
CA ARG A 330 32.30 -18.77 -37.15
C ARG A 330 31.80 -19.26 -35.78
N TYR A 331 31.57 -18.34 -34.85
CA TYR A 331 31.14 -18.66 -33.49
C TYR A 331 29.74 -18.12 -33.23
N ILE A 332 28.86 -19.00 -32.76
CA ILE A 332 27.52 -18.63 -32.27
C ILE A 332 27.46 -18.85 -30.77
N VAL A 333 26.96 -17.86 -30.04
CA VAL A 333 26.60 -18.00 -28.63
C VAL A 333 25.10 -17.82 -28.51
N ASP A 334 24.37 -18.90 -28.23
CA ASP A 334 22.92 -18.93 -28.18
C ASP A 334 22.43 -19.05 -26.74
N CYS A 335 21.78 -18.00 -26.23
CA CYS A 335 21.19 -18.02 -24.89
C CYS A 335 19.89 -18.85 -24.81
N GLY A 336 19.32 -19.30 -25.94
CA GLY A 336 18.09 -20.11 -25.98
C GLY A 336 16.81 -19.33 -25.70
N LEU A 337 16.90 -18.00 -25.56
CA LEU A 337 15.77 -17.13 -25.22
C LEU A 337 15.46 -16.14 -26.34
N ALA A 338 14.19 -15.76 -26.44
CA ALA A 338 13.71 -14.64 -27.24
C ALA A 338 12.46 -14.03 -26.62
N LYS A 339 12.18 -12.76 -26.94
CA LYS A 339 10.85 -12.19 -26.70
C LYS A 339 9.91 -12.68 -27.79
N VAL A 340 9.03 -13.60 -27.44
CA VAL A 340 8.05 -14.20 -28.35
C VAL A 340 6.69 -13.53 -28.13
N LYS A 341 5.99 -13.27 -29.22
CA LYS A 341 4.62 -12.76 -29.17
C LYS A 341 3.71 -13.88 -28.68
N LYS A 342 2.90 -13.61 -27.67
CA LYS A 342 1.81 -14.48 -27.24
C LYS A 342 0.53 -13.67 -27.27
N PHE A 343 -0.55 -14.28 -27.74
CA PHE A 343 -1.87 -13.76 -27.44
C PHE A 343 -2.23 -14.19 -26.06
N ASP A 344 -2.36 -13.21 -25.19
CA ASP A 344 -3.00 -13.47 -23.93
C ASP A 344 -4.51 -13.39 -24.20
N THR A 345 -5.14 -14.57 -24.35
CA THR A 345 -6.58 -14.75 -24.60
C THR A 345 -7.43 -13.98 -23.61
N THR A 346 -6.92 -13.85 -22.39
CA THR A 346 -7.59 -13.18 -21.29
C THR A 346 -7.42 -11.65 -21.37
N LYS A 347 -6.26 -11.16 -21.84
CA LYS A 347 -6.00 -9.72 -22.09
C LYS A 347 -6.51 -9.24 -23.45
N ARG A 348 -6.87 -10.17 -24.33
CA ARG A 348 -7.17 -9.97 -25.75
C ARG A 348 -6.12 -9.11 -26.45
N LYS A 349 -4.86 -9.30 -26.04
CA LYS A 349 -3.72 -8.55 -26.51
C LYS A 349 -2.52 -9.41 -26.78
N ASN A 350 -1.74 -8.90 -27.71
CA ASN A 350 -0.43 -9.43 -28.01
C ASN A 350 0.53 -8.93 -26.94
N ILE A 351 1.03 -9.84 -26.11
CA ILE A 351 2.11 -9.57 -25.17
C ILE A 351 3.42 -10.12 -25.74
N LEU A 352 4.53 -9.46 -25.45
CA LEU A 352 5.87 -9.97 -25.71
C LEU A 352 6.42 -10.54 -24.41
N GLU A 353 6.48 -11.85 -24.32
CA GLU A 353 7.01 -12.56 -23.14
C GLU A 353 8.38 -13.14 -23.46
N LEU A 354 9.28 -13.12 -22.47
CA LEU A 354 10.55 -13.83 -22.57
C LEU A 354 10.26 -15.33 -22.47
N ASN A 355 10.56 -16.09 -23.53
CA ASN A 355 10.32 -17.51 -23.57
C ASN A 355 11.49 -18.25 -24.25
N LEU A 356 11.50 -19.57 -24.13
CA LEU A 356 12.39 -20.41 -24.93
C LEU A 356 12.10 -20.22 -26.41
N ILE A 357 13.16 -20.27 -27.21
CA ILE A 357 13.04 -20.35 -28.66
C ILE A 357 12.55 -21.74 -29.08
N SER A 358 12.02 -21.85 -30.30
CA SER A 358 11.72 -23.17 -30.88
C SER A 358 13.01 -23.88 -31.34
N LYS A 359 12.95 -25.20 -31.52
CA LYS A 359 14.02 -26.00 -32.14
C LYS A 359 14.36 -25.46 -33.53
N SER A 360 13.36 -25.03 -34.29
CA SER A 360 13.57 -24.40 -35.61
C SER A 360 14.42 -23.13 -35.52
N ALA A 361 14.13 -22.24 -34.57
CA ALA A 361 14.90 -21.02 -34.32
C ALA A 361 16.34 -21.32 -33.87
N ALA A 362 16.52 -22.28 -32.96
CA ALA A 362 17.83 -22.73 -32.49
C ALA A 362 18.70 -23.30 -33.64
N LYS A 363 18.10 -24.03 -34.59
CA LYS A 363 18.78 -24.50 -35.81
C LYS A 363 19.18 -23.34 -36.71
N GLN A 364 18.32 -22.34 -36.88
CA GLN A 364 18.63 -21.16 -37.69
C GLN A 364 19.76 -20.31 -37.10
N ARG A 365 19.78 -20.14 -35.77
CA ARG A 365 20.87 -19.47 -35.04
C ARG A 365 22.19 -20.21 -35.25
N ALA A 366 22.20 -21.53 -35.05
CA ALA A 366 23.39 -22.35 -35.27
C ALA A 366 23.89 -22.26 -36.73
N GLY A 367 22.97 -22.31 -37.71
CA GLY A 367 23.27 -22.22 -39.15
C GLY A 367 23.94 -20.92 -39.60
N ARG A 368 24.03 -19.90 -38.72
CA ARG A 368 24.81 -18.67 -38.99
C ARG A 368 26.32 -18.93 -38.91
N ALA A 369 26.78 -19.91 -38.14
CA ALA A 369 28.19 -20.28 -38.02
C ALA A 369 28.76 -20.96 -39.28
N GLY A 370 27.95 -21.75 -39.97
CA GLY A 370 28.40 -22.66 -41.04
C GLY A 370 28.34 -22.08 -42.45
N ARG A 371 28.23 -20.75 -42.63
CA ARG A 371 27.99 -20.14 -43.95
C ARG A 371 29.22 -19.95 -44.80
N THR A 372 30.32 -19.55 -44.19
CA THR A 372 31.57 -19.21 -44.90
C THR A 372 32.68 -20.20 -44.62
N ALA A 373 32.65 -20.87 -43.46
CA ALA A 373 33.65 -21.83 -43.00
C ALA A 373 33.05 -22.74 -41.91
N PRO A 374 33.72 -23.83 -41.50
CA PRO A 374 33.32 -24.60 -40.33
C PRO A 374 33.24 -23.72 -39.08
N GLY A 375 32.26 -23.97 -38.23
CA GLY A 375 31.96 -23.13 -37.08
C GLY A 375 31.47 -23.90 -35.86
N ILE A 376 31.32 -23.20 -34.73
CA ILE A 376 30.87 -23.77 -33.46
C ILE A 376 29.69 -22.96 -32.92
N CYS A 377 28.65 -23.65 -32.46
CA CYS A 377 27.51 -23.07 -31.78
C CYS A 377 27.50 -23.51 -30.30
N TYR A 378 27.71 -22.55 -29.40
CA TYR A 378 27.59 -22.72 -27.97
C TYR A 378 26.18 -22.40 -27.51
N ARG A 379 25.42 -23.43 -27.15
CA ARG A 379 24.07 -23.32 -26.57
C ARG A 379 24.19 -23.23 -25.07
N LEU A 380 23.79 -22.12 -24.46
CA LEU A 380 23.92 -21.88 -23.02
C LEU A 380 22.81 -22.57 -22.18
N TYR A 381 22.26 -23.66 -22.71
CA TYR A 381 21.20 -24.51 -22.18
C TYR A 381 21.59 -25.99 -22.35
N SER A 382 20.99 -26.89 -21.57
CA SER A 382 21.23 -28.34 -21.71
C SER A 382 20.58 -28.91 -22.97
N GLU A 383 21.02 -30.10 -23.35
CA GLU A 383 20.37 -30.89 -24.41
C GLU A 383 18.94 -31.28 -24.02
N GLU A 384 18.68 -31.62 -22.75
CA GLU A 384 17.33 -31.86 -22.23
C GLU A 384 16.41 -30.64 -22.44
N GLN A 385 16.91 -29.44 -22.13
CA GLN A 385 16.17 -28.19 -22.33
C GLN A 385 15.92 -27.89 -23.81
N TYR A 386 16.84 -28.28 -24.69
CA TYR A 386 16.61 -28.21 -26.13
C TYR A 386 15.49 -29.16 -26.56
N GLU A 387 15.43 -30.37 -25.99
CA GLU A 387 14.37 -31.33 -26.30
C GLU A 387 12.99 -30.90 -25.81
N GLU A 388 12.91 -30.15 -24.70
CA GLU A 388 11.69 -29.51 -24.20
C GLU A 388 11.18 -28.35 -25.08
N MET A 389 12.00 -27.79 -25.98
CA MET A 389 11.58 -26.70 -26.87
C MET A 389 10.54 -27.16 -27.88
N GLU A 390 9.58 -26.29 -28.18
CA GLU A 390 8.62 -26.47 -29.27
C GLU A 390 9.34 -26.70 -30.61
N SER A 391 8.79 -27.56 -31.47
CA SER A 391 9.43 -27.91 -32.74
C SER A 391 9.51 -26.72 -33.70
N THR A 392 8.44 -25.93 -33.77
CA THR A 392 8.24 -24.79 -34.66
C THR A 392 7.60 -23.63 -33.90
N ASN A 393 7.64 -22.43 -34.48
CA ASN A 393 6.95 -21.28 -33.88
C ASN A 393 5.44 -21.40 -34.15
N VAL A 394 4.63 -21.11 -33.13
CA VAL A 394 3.18 -20.98 -33.29
C VAL A 394 2.88 -19.79 -34.23
N PRO A 395 2.01 -19.94 -35.24
CA PRO A 395 1.71 -18.86 -36.18
C PRO A 395 1.10 -17.64 -35.51
N ASP A 396 1.48 -16.44 -35.98
CA ASP A 396 0.99 -15.18 -35.43
C ASP A 396 -0.54 -15.04 -35.56
N ILE A 397 -1.17 -15.68 -36.55
CA ILE A 397 -2.62 -15.59 -36.77
C ILE A 397 -3.43 -16.22 -35.62
N LEU A 398 -2.87 -17.22 -34.93
CA LEU A 398 -3.46 -17.80 -33.72
C LEU A 398 -3.15 -16.96 -32.47
N LEU A 399 -2.22 -16.02 -32.60
CA LEU A 399 -1.68 -15.21 -31.52
C LEU A 399 -2.00 -13.72 -31.67
N THR A 400 -3.06 -13.36 -32.41
CA THR A 400 -3.41 -11.95 -32.63
C THR A 400 -4.90 -11.66 -32.63
N ASN A 401 -5.25 -10.41 -32.32
CA ASN A 401 -6.60 -9.89 -32.52
C ASN A 401 -6.94 -9.87 -34.01
N LEU A 402 -8.01 -10.57 -34.39
CA LEU A 402 -8.41 -10.80 -35.77
C LEU A 402 -9.25 -9.68 -36.38
N ALA A 403 -9.51 -8.57 -35.67
CA ALA A 403 -10.36 -7.49 -36.18
C ALA A 403 -9.85 -6.89 -37.51
N GLU A 404 -8.55 -6.63 -37.65
CA GLU A 404 -7.98 -6.16 -38.93
C GLU A 404 -8.06 -7.23 -40.03
N VAL A 405 -7.82 -8.50 -39.67
CA VAL A 405 -7.89 -9.65 -40.58
C VAL A 405 -9.30 -9.80 -41.14
N VAL A 406 -10.31 -9.84 -40.26
CA VAL A 406 -11.72 -9.96 -40.64
C VAL A 406 -12.15 -8.78 -41.50
N LEU A 407 -11.76 -7.55 -41.12
CA LEU A 407 -12.07 -6.36 -41.91
C LEU A 407 -11.45 -6.46 -43.31
N TYR A 408 -10.21 -6.95 -43.43
CA TYR A 408 -9.55 -7.20 -44.70
C TYR A 408 -10.29 -8.25 -45.54
N LEU A 409 -10.62 -9.41 -44.98
CA LEU A 409 -11.30 -10.51 -45.70
C LEU A 409 -12.60 -10.01 -46.32
N ILE A 410 -13.43 -9.31 -45.55
CA ILE A 410 -14.70 -8.76 -46.04
C ILE A 410 -14.46 -7.71 -47.13
N SER A 411 -13.40 -6.90 -47.02
CA SER A 411 -13.09 -5.89 -48.07
C SER A 411 -12.69 -6.48 -49.42
N VAL A 412 -12.18 -7.72 -49.44
CA VAL A 412 -11.87 -8.46 -50.68
C VAL A 412 -13.04 -9.37 -51.12
N GLY A 413 -14.22 -9.18 -50.53
CA GLY A 413 -15.44 -9.89 -50.90
C GLY A 413 -15.55 -11.30 -50.33
N ILE A 414 -14.87 -11.61 -49.22
CA ILE A 414 -15.09 -12.87 -48.48
C ILE A 414 -16.24 -12.64 -47.50
N MET A 415 -17.41 -13.21 -47.83
CA MET A 415 -18.65 -12.99 -47.10
C MET A 415 -18.63 -13.62 -45.71
N ASN A 416 -18.07 -14.84 -45.58
CA ASN A 416 -17.94 -15.55 -44.33
C ASN A 416 -16.46 -15.80 -44.00
N PRO A 417 -15.87 -15.03 -43.06
CA PRO A 417 -14.50 -15.25 -42.62
C PRO A 417 -14.23 -16.66 -42.07
N GLU A 418 -15.24 -17.36 -41.53
CA GLU A 418 -15.06 -18.73 -41.03
C GLU A 418 -14.87 -19.77 -42.13
N GLU A 419 -15.35 -19.49 -43.35
CA GLU A 419 -15.17 -20.33 -44.54
C GLU A 419 -13.86 -20.04 -45.27
N PHE A 420 -13.12 -19.00 -44.85
CA PHE A 420 -11.82 -18.74 -45.42
C PHE A 420 -10.87 -19.91 -45.12
N ASP A 421 -10.19 -20.35 -46.17
CA ASP A 421 -9.31 -21.52 -46.17
C ASP A 421 -7.98 -21.15 -45.50
N PHE A 422 -7.95 -21.01 -44.16
CA PHE A 422 -6.71 -20.76 -43.43
C PHE A 422 -5.80 -22.00 -43.43
N ILE A 423 -4.49 -21.79 -43.41
CA ILE A 423 -3.52 -22.90 -43.22
C ILE A 423 -3.74 -23.53 -41.83
N GLU A 424 -3.79 -22.68 -40.81
CA GLU A 424 -4.21 -23.01 -39.46
C GLU A 424 -5.33 -22.06 -39.07
N LYS A 425 -6.52 -22.61 -38.87
CA LYS A 425 -7.74 -21.83 -38.64
C LYS A 425 -7.77 -21.30 -37.20
N PRO A 426 -7.95 -19.97 -36.99
CA PRO A 426 -8.19 -19.43 -35.66
C PRO A 426 -9.52 -19.89 -35.06
N ASP A 427 -9.66 -19.79 -33.74
CA ASP A 427 -10.87 -20.17 -33.04
C ASP A 427 -12.10 -19.39 -33.55
N SER A 428 -13.20 -20.09 -33.82
CA SER A 428 -14.45 -19.48 -34.32
C SER A 428 -14.99 -18.40 -33.38
N SER A 429 -14.78 -18.54 -32.06
CA SER A 429 -15.17 -17.53 -31.08
C SER A 429 -14.47 -16.19 -31.30
N ASP A 430 -13.21 -16.20 -31.72
CA ASP A 430 -12.40 -14.99 -31.92
C ASP A 430 -12.77 -14.29 -33.23
N LEU A 431 -13.06 -15.07 -34.28
CA LEU A 431 -13.63 -14.56 -35.54
C LEU A 431 -15.00 -13.91 -35.29
N MET A 432 -15.88 -14.58 -34.56
CA MET A 432 -17.21 -14.06 -34.21
C MET A 432 -17.16 -12.84 -33.30
N HIS A 433 -16.19 -12.77 -32.38
CA HIS A 433 -15.97 -11.58 -31.56
C HIS A 433 -15.51 -10.40 -32.42
N SER A 434 -14.58 -10.63 -33.34
CA SER A 434 -14.07 -9.61 -34.28
C SER A 434 -15.18 -9.09 -35.19
N LEU A 435 -16.05 -9.97 -35.69
CA LEU A 435 -17.24 -9.59 -36.47
C LEU A 435 -18.21 -8.71 -35.68
N ARG A 436 -18.52 -9.08 -34.43
CA ARG A 436 -19.38 -8.28 -33.54
C ARG A 436 -18.79 -6.90 -33.28
N LEU A 437 -17.48 -6.83 -33.04
CA LEU A 437 -16.77 -5.57 -32.84
C LEU A 437 -16.85 -4.68 -34.10
N LEU A 438 -16.54 -5.21 -35.28
CA LEU A 438 -16.58 -4.41 -36.51
C LEU A 438 -17.99 -3.91 -36.84
N ARG A 439 -19.02 -4.69 -36.52
CA ARG A 439 -20.42 -4.26 -36.63
C ARG A 439 -20.74 -3.13 -35.64
N SER A 440 -20.33 -3.23 -34.38
CA SER A 440 -20.57 -2.16 -33.39
C SER A 440 -19.84 -0.86 -33.75
N LEU A 441 -18.65 -0.96 -34.38
CA LEU A 441 -17.92 0.19 -34.92
C LEU A 441 -18.52 0.74 -36.23
N LYS A 442 -19.58 0.12 -36.77
CA LYS A 442 -20.17 0.42 -38.09
C LYS A 442 -19.15 0.35 -39.24
N ALA A 443 -18.09 -0.44 -39.06
CA ALA A 443 -17.08 -0.69 -40.09
C ALA A 443 -17.58 -1.67 -41.16
N ILE A 444 -18.49 -2.56 -40.77
CA ILE A 444 -19.18 -3.52 -41.66
C ILE A 444 -20.69 -3.47 -41.42
N GLU A 445 -21.45 -3.75 -42.46
CA GLU A 445 -22.91 -3.85 -42.42
C GLU A 445 -23.38 -5.13 -43.12
N CYS A 446 -24.58 -5.60 -42.75
CA CYS A 446 -25.22 -6.71 -43.43
C CYS A 446 -26.23 -6.13 -44.42
N ARG A 447 -26.02 -6.33 -45.71
CA ARG A 447 -26.99 -5.99 -46.77
C ARG A 447 -27.60 -7.28 -47.27
N GLU A 448 -28.91 -7.43 -47.09
CA GLU A 448 -29.65 -8.66 -47.34
C GLU A 448 -29.05 -9.83 -46.55
N THR A 449 -28.11 -10.56 -47.15
CA THR A 449 -27.36 -11.69 -46.55
C THR A 449 -25.84 -11.55 -46.65
N MET A 450 -25.33 -10.50 -47.31
CA MET A 450 -23.90 -10.29 -47.52
C MET A 450 -23.32 -9.30 -46.52
N LEU A 451 -22.18 -9.67 -45.92
CA LEU A 451 -21.36 -8.75 -45.16
C LEU A 451 -20.57 -7.85 -46.12
N VAL A 452 -20.75 -6.53 -45.99
CA VAL A 452 -20.07 -5.53 -46.82
C VAL A 452 -19.34 -4.52 -45.94
N VAL A 453 -18.16 -4.08 -46.37
CA VAL A 453 -17.41 -3.01 -45.70
C VAL A 453 -18.03 -1.66 -46.02
N THR A 454 -18.34 -0.88 -44.98
CA THR A 454 -18.92 0.46 -45.12
C THR A 454 -17.85 1.46 -45.59
N GLN A 455 -18.26 2.67 -46.00
CA GLN A 455 -17.30 3.74 -46.32
C GLN A 455 -16.40 4.08 -45.13
N LEU A 456 -16.98 4.06 -43.92
CA LEU A 456 -16.24 4.22 -42.68
C LEU A 456 -15.21 3.09 -42.48
N GLY A 457 -15.60 1.83 -42.70
CA GLY A 457 -14.67 0.69 -42.64
C GLY A 457 -13.53 0.78 -43.66
N LYS A 458 -13.80 1.27 -44.87
CA LYS A 458 -12.77 1.52 -45.89
C LYS A 458 -11.76 2.58 -45.45
N MET A 459 -12.22 3.64 -44.77
CA MET A 459 -11.33 4.66 -44.20
C MET A 459 -10.52 4.10 -43.03
N MET A 460 -11.13 3.31 -42.14
CA MET A 460 -10.44 2.67 -41.01
C MET A 460 -9.27 1.80 -41.47
N GLN A 461 -9.45 1.01 -42.52
CA GLN A 461 -8.40 0.13 -43.06
C GLN A 461 -7.14 0.86 -43.54
N GLN A 462 -7.27 2.13 -43.94
CA GLN A 462 -6.13 2.91 -44.42
C GLN A 462 -5.25 3.41 -43.26
N LEU A 463 -5.82 3.54 -42.06
CA LEU A 463 -5.12 4.05 -40.89
C LEU A 463 -4.17 2.96 -40.33
N PRO A 464 -2.98 3.35 -39.83
CA PRO A 464 -1.97 2.41 -39.32
C PRO A 464 -2.21 1.99 -37.86
N VAL A 465 -3.47 1.88 -37.44
CA VAL A 465 -3.88 1.56 -36.06
C VAL A 465 -5.12 0.65 -36.07
N GLU A 466 -5.36 -0.04 -34.95
CA GLU A 466 -6.48 -0.96 -34.81
C GLU A 466 -7.86 -0.28 -35.04
N PRO A 467 -8.90 -1.02 -35.48
CA PRO A 467 -10.19 -0.44 -35.87
C PRO A 467 -10.86 0.47 -34.82
N ARG A 468 -10.72 0.19 -33.52
CA ARG A 468 -11.27 1.06 -32.45
C ARG A 468 -10.57 2.42 -32.40
N LEU A 469 -9.25 2.43 -32.50
CA LEU A 469 -8.45 3.66 -32.54
C LEU A 469 -8.67 4.40 -33.86
N ALA A 470 -8.77 3.68 -34.97
CA ALA A 470 -9.10 4.25 -36.28
C ALA A 470 -10.47 4.95 -36.25
N LYS A 471 -11.47 4.32 -35.63
CA LYS A 471 -12.80 4.94 -35.40
C LYS A 471 -12.69 6.22 -34.58
N MET A 472 -11.92 6.21 -33.50
CA MET A 472 -11.70 7.40 -32.66
C MET A 472 -11.09 8.56 -33.45
N VAL A 473 -10.09 8.29 -34.30
CA VAL A 473 -9.50 9.29 -35.20
C VAL A 473 -10.53 9.84 -36.19
N LEU A 474 -11.32 8.97 -36.83
CA LEU A 474 -12.35 9.42 -37.77
C LEU A 474 -13.43 10.27 -37.09
N ASP A 475 -13.83 9.92 -35.86
CA ASP A 475 -14.82 10.67 -35.09
C ASP A 475 -14.29 12.00 -34.56
N SER A 476 -12.98 12.20 -34.50
CA SER A 476 -12.36 13.46 -34.08
C SER A 476 -12.50 14.59 -35.11
N VAL A 477 -12.77 14.25 -36.37
CA VAL A 477 -12.91 15.21 -37.48
C VAL A 477 -14.02 16.23 -37.20
N GLN A 478 -15.15 15.78 -36.67
CA GLN A 478 -16.29 16.66 -36.35
C GLN A 478 -15.99 17.66 -35.22
N TYR A 479 -14.93 17.44 -34.45
CA TYR A 479 -14.52 18.30 -33.33
C TYR A 479 -13.27 19.13 -33.64
N ASP A 480 -12.70 18.97 -34.84
CA ASP A 480 -11.44 19.61 -35.23
C ASP A 480 -10.28 19.27 -34.27
N LEU A 481 -10.14 17.98 -33.92
CA LEU A 481 -9.16 17.46 -32.96
C LEU A 481 -8.35 16.27 -33.52
N VAL A 482 -8.13 16.26 -34.84
CA VAL A 482 -7.47 15.14 -35.53
C VAL A 482 -6.03 14.96 -35.05
N ALA A 483 -5.29 16.05 -34.84
CA ALA A 483 -3.89 16.00 -34.41
C ALA A 483 -3.74 15.42 -33.00
N GLU A 484 -4.57 15.88 -32.07
CA GLU A 484 -4.57 15.46 -30.66
C GLU A 484 -4.96 13.99 -30.52
N VAL A 485 -6.04 13.59 -31.22
CA VAL A 485 -6.50 12.20 -31.20
C VAL A 485 -5.50 11.29 -31.92
N ALA A 486 -4.86 11.74 -33.01
CA ALA A 486 -3.80 10.98 -33.66
C ALA A 486 -2.62 10.68 -32.71
N VAL A 487 -2.22 11.66 -31.89
CA VAL A 487 -1.19 11.48 -30.86
C VAL A 487 -1.65 10.49 -29.79
N VAL A 488 -2.85 10.65 -29.24
CA VAL A 488 -3.40 9.74 -28.24
C VAL A 488 -3.48 8.31 -28.77
N CYS A 489 -4.02 8.11 -29.97
CA CYS A 489 -4.10 6.80 -30.61
C CYS A 489 -2.71 6.21 -30.90
N ALA A 490 -1.74 7.04 -31.30
CA ALA A 490 -0.36 6.60 -31.50
C ALA A 490 0.30 6.17 -30.18
N CYS A 491 0.08 6.91 -29.08
CA CYS A 491 0.55 6.54 -27.74
C CYS A 491 -0.05 5.21 -27.29
N VAL A 492 -1.37 5.03 -27.42
CA VAL A 492 -2.05 3.78 -27.05
C VAL A 492 -1.55 2.61 -27.90
N HIS A 493 -1.36 2.80 -29.21
CA HIS A 493 -0.86 1.79 -30.13
C HIS A 493 0.60 1.37 -29.85
N VAL A 494 1.47 2.33 -29.50
CA VAL A 494 2.88 2.05 -29.15
C VAL A 494 3.00 1.42 -27.76
N GLY A 495 2.13 1.79 -26.82
CA GLY A 495 2.14 1.33 -25.44
C GLY A 495 2.87 2.29 -24.49
N SER A 496 3.29 1.78 -23.32
CA SER A 496 3.83 2.61 -22.22
C SER A 496 4.96 3.53 -22.66
N LEU A 497 4.80 4.83 -22.44
CA LEU A 497 5.83 5.85 -22.69
C LEU A 497 6.88 5.92 -21.57
N PHE A 498 6.52 5.52 -20.36
CA PHE A 498 7.39 5.65 -19.19
C PHE A 498 8.32 4.44 -19.02
N ASN A 499 9.56 4.71 -18.64
CA ASN A 499 10.58 3.73 -18.33
C ASN A 499 10.74 3.61 -16.81
N ARG A 500 10.18 2.54 -16.25
CA ARG A 500 10.36 2.17 -14.84
C ARG A 500 11.54 1.19 -14.77
N GLY A 501 12.75 1.70 -14.54
CA GLY A 501 13.98 0.89 -14.54
C GLY A 501 14.03 -0.17 -13.43
N ASP A 502 14.94 -1.13 -13.50
CA ASP A 502 14.91 -2.38 -12.69
C ASP A 502 15.15 -2.21 -11.17
N LYS A 503 15.68 -1.07 -10.70
CA LYS A 503 16.03 -0.86 -9.29
C LYS A 503 14.94 -0.08 -8.55
N ARG A 504 14.49 -0.58 -7.38
CA ARG A 504 13.44 0.02 -6.51
C ARG A 504 13.52 1.56 -6.35
N ASN A 505 14.71 2.12 -6.13
CA ASN A 505 14.88 3.57 -5.97
C ASN A 505 14.58 4.39 -7.24
N LYS A 506 14.80 3.81 -8.44
CA LYS A 506 14.45 4.47 -9.71
C LYS A 506 12.95 4.48 -9.97
N PHE A 507 12.18 3.54 -9.40
CA PHE A 507 10.72 3.54 -9.54
C PHE A 507 10.08 4.76 -8.90
N VAL A 508 10.51 5.11 -7.67
CA VAL A 508 9.95 6.27 -6.95
C VAL A 508 10.24 7.57 -7.69
N LEU A 509 11.46 7.74 -8.20
CA LEU A 509 11.83 8.92 -9.00
C LEU A 509 11.06 9.01 -10.31
N ALA A 510 10.88 7.87 -11.00
CA ALA A 510 10.09 7.81 -12.23
C ALA A 510 8.61 8.16 -11.98
N ASP A 511 8.03 7.67 -10.89
CA ASP A 511 6.65 7.98 -10.51
C ASP A 511 6.50 9.46 -10.09
N GLN A 512 7.46 10.02 -9.36
CA GLN A 512 7.49 11.46 -9.04
C GLN A 512 7.52 12.34 -10.30
N LYS A 513 8.36 11.99 -11.28
CA LYS A 513 8.38 12.69 -12.57
C LYS A 513 7.10 12.48 -13.35
N LYS A 514 6.48 11.29 -13.26
CA LYS A 514 5.20 11.02 -13.91
C LYS A 514 4.08 11.92 -13.36
N LEU A 515 4.05 12.18 -12.05
CA LEU A 515 3.00 12.98 -11.42
C LEU A 515 2.81 14.36 -12.06
N SER A 516 3.87 15.01 -12.54
CA SER A 516 3.76 16.33 -13.19
C SER A 516 3.03 16.29 -14.54
N PHE A 517 2.84 15.10 -15.12
CA PHE A 517 2.12 14.91 -16.38
C PHE A 517 0.71 14.35 -16.18
N CYS A 518 0.38 13.87 -14.98
CA CYS A 518 -0.89 13.19 -14.72
C CYS A 518 -2.06 14.17 -14.91
N GLU A 519 -3.03 13.74 -15.71
CA GLU A 519 -4.28 14.45 -15.94
C GLU A 519 -5.43 13.72 -15.24
N ASP A 520 -6.35 14.48 -14.63
CA ASP A 520 -7.48 13.94 -13.87
C ASP A 520 -8.42 13.06 -14.71
N SER A 521 -8.47 13.33 -16.01
CA SER A 521 -9.29 12.59 -16.97
C SER A 521 -8.74 11.20 -17.28
N GLY A 522 -7.43 10.96 -17.09
CA GLY A 522 -6.80 9.64 -17.14
C GLY A 522 -5.58 9.53 -18.07
N ASP A 523 -5.25 8.29 -18.43
CA ASP A 523 -4.05 7.92 -19.19
C ASP A 523 -3.96 8.50 -20.61
N PRO A 524 -5.06 8.57 -21.41
CA PRO A 524 -5.02 9.17 -22.75
C PRO A 524 -4.55 10.63 -22.73
N MET A 525 -5.11 11.44 -21.82
CA MET A 525 -4.74 12.85 -21.67
C MET A 525 -3.36 13.02 -21.07
N THR A 526 -2.98 12.17 -20.11
CA THR A 526 -1.61 12.14 -19.57
C THR A 526 -0.59 11.89 -20.69
N SER A 527 -0.90 10.97 -21.62
CA SER A 527 -0.02 10.67 -22.76
C SER A 527 0.11 11.86 -23.72
N LEU A 528 -0.98 12.60 -23.95
CA LEU A 528 -0.98 13.83 -24.73
C LEU A 528 -0.16 14.94 -24.05
N ALA A 529 -0.29 15.11 -22.74
CA ALA A 529 0.49 16.07 -21.96
C ALA A 529 2.01 15.82 -22.05
N VAL A 530 2.44 14.55 -21.95
CA VAL A 530 3.85 14.16 -22.15
C VAL A 530 4.33 14.53 -23.55
N PHE A 531 3.53 14.28 -24.58
CA PHE A 531 3.88 14.60 -25.98
C PHE A 531 3.99 16.11 -26.21
N LEU A 532 3.08 16.90 -25.62
CA LEU A 532 3.09 18.36 -25.72
C LEU A 532 4.35 18.98 -25.10
N GLN A 533 4.73 18.53 -23.91
CA GLN A 533 5.94 19.02 -23.26
C GLN A 533 7.20 18.63 -24.06
N HIS A 534 7.17 17.47 -24.75
CA HIS A 534 8.23 17.11 -25.67
C HIS A 534 8.32 18.07 -26.88
N ILE A 535 7.21 18.39 -27.56
CA ILE A 535 7.21 19.28 -28.74
C ILE A 535 7.81 20.65 -28.39
N GLY A 536 7.56 21.16 -27.18
CA GLY A 536 8.14 22.42 -26.70
C GLY A 536 9.66 22.36 -26.47
N THR A 537 10.29 21.18 -26.55
CA THR A 537 11.73 21.00 -26.32
C THR A 537 12.50 20.99 -27.65
N PRO A 538 13.63 21.73 -27.77
CA PRO A 538 14.47 21.71 -28.97
C PRO A 538 14.94 20.29 -29.37
N ASN A 539 14.95 19.99 -30.67
CA ASN A 539 15.30 18.67 -31.21
C ASN A 539 16.68 18.14 -30.76
N ASN A 540 17.66 19.04 -30.55
CA ASN A 540 19.00 18.67 -30.07
C ASN A 540 19.01 18.17 -28.61
N ARG A 541 17.99 18.51 -27.81
CA ARG A 541 17.84 18.06 -26.42
C ARG A 541 16.87 16.90 -26.24
N PHE A 542 16.28 16.37 -27.32
CA PHE A 542 15.27 15.30 -27.25
C PHE A 542 15.69 14.10 -26.37
N ARG A 543 16.89 13.53 -26.64
CA ARG A 543 17.38 12.37 -25.88
C ARG A 543 17.59 12.69 -24.40
N HIS A 544 18.06 13.89 -24.10
CA HIS A 544 18.30 14.35 -22.73
C HIS A 544 16.98 14.52 -21.97
N TRP A 545 16.00 15.21 -22.57
CA TRP A 545 14.67 15.39 -21.99
C TRP A 545 13.97 14.05 -21.70
N CYS A 546 14.08 13.08 -22.61
CA CYS A 546 13.55 11.74 -22.38
C CYS A 546 14.20 11.06 -21.17
N LEU A 547 15.51 11.21 -20.98
CA LEU A 547 16.23 10.63 -19.84
C LEU A 547 15.81 11.29 -18.52
N GLU A 548 15.70 12.62 -18.47
CA GLU A 548 15.33 13.38 -17.27
C GLU A 548 13.90 13.10 -16.79
N ASN A 549 12.99 12.85 -17.75
CA ASN A 549 11.57 12.61 -17.47
C ASN A 549 11.20 11.12 -17.46
N TYR A 550 12.19 10.21 -17.49
CA TYR A 550 11.96 8.76 -17.54
C TYR A 550 11.04 8.33 -18.69
N VAL A 551 11.11 9.00 -19.84
CA VAL A 551 10.35 8.69 -21.05
C VAL A 551 11.20 7.87 -22.02
N ASN A 552 10.61 6.86 -22.64
CA ASN A 552 11.26 6.03 -23.64
C ASN A 552 11.38 6.78 -24.98
N SER A 553 12.59 7.22 -25.31
CA SER A 553 12.88 7.97 -26.53
C SER A 553 12.54 7.22 -27.82
N LYS A 554 12.64 5.88 -27.83
CA LYS A 554 12.27 5.06 -29.00
C LYS A 554 10.75 5.00 -29.18
N HIS A 555 10.00 4.89 -28.09
CA HIS A 555 8.54 4.91 -28.12
C HIS A 555 8.04 6.28 -28.57
N MET A 556 8.61 7.36 -28.02
CA MET A 556 8.24 8.72 -28.40
C MET A 556 8.49 9.02 -29.89
N LYS A 557 9.63 8.59 -30.46
CA LYS A 557 9.86 8.68 -31.91
C LYS A 557 8.84 7.87 -32.74
N SER A 558 8.46 6.69 -32.25
CA SER A 558 7.47 5.84 -32.92
C SER A 558 6.09 6.50 -32.90
N VAL A 559 5.71 7.10 -31.76
CA VAL A 559 4.48 7.89 -31.60
C VAL A 559 4.46 9.04 -32.61
N PHE A 560 5.53 9.82 -32.69
CA PHE A 560 5.64 10.92 -33.66
C PHE A 560 5.44 10.43 -35.10
N SER A 561 6.11 9.35 -35.50
CA SER A 561 5.98 8.79 -36.86
C SER A 561 4.56 8.30 -37.17
N ILE A 562 3.89 7.64 -36.20
CA ILE A 562 2.53 7.12 -36.40
C ILE A 562 1.52 8.27 -36.42
N ALA A 563 1.60 9.21 -35.48
CA ALA A 563 0.72 10.38 -35.42
C ALA A 563 0.83 11.23 -36.70
N TYR A 564 2.05 11.47 -37.18
CA TYR A 564 2.29 12.16 -38.45
C TYR A 564 1.65 11.43 -39.64
N LYS A 565 1.81 10.10 -39.72
CA LYS A 565 1.17 9.28 -40.77
C LYS A 565 -0.35 9.35 -40.71
N ILE A 566 -0.93 9.27 -39.52
CA ILE A 566 -2.37 9.42 -39.31
C ILE A 566 -2.82 10.78 -39.83
N CYS A 567 -2.17 11.87 -39.40
CA CYS A 567 -2.53 13.23 -39.83
C CYS A 567 -2.43 13.41 -41.35
N LYS A 568 -1.36 12.88 -41.97
CA LYS A 568 -1.19 12.90 -43.43
C LYS A 568 -2.31 12.16 -44.16
N ILE A 569 -2.64 10.94 -43.72
CA ILE A 569 -3.73 10.14 -44.31
C ILE A 569 -5.07 10.85 -44.12
N MET A 570 -5.33 11.39 -42.93
CA MET A 570 -6.56 12.12 -42.63
C MET A 570 -6.69 13.41 -43.45
N SER A 571 -5.58 14.12 -43.68
CA SER A 571 -5.57 15.31 -44.53
C SER A 571 -5.98 14.97 -45.97
N HIS A 572 -5.50 13.83 -46.50
CA HIS A 572 -5.91 13.34 -47.82
C HIS A 572 -7.37 12.84 -47.85
N LEU A 573 -7.85 12.21 -46.79
CA LEU A 573 -9.20 11.62 -46.74
C LEU A 573 -10.31 12.64 -46.46
N THR A 574 -10.03 13.69 -45.68
CA THR A 574 -11.06 14.58 -45.13
C THR A 574 -10.86 16.04 -45.46
N SER A 575 -9.79 16.40 -46.18
CA SER A 575 -9.40 17.79 -46.51
C SER A 575 -9.14 18.69 -45.27
N VAL A 576 -9.09 18.12 -44.07
CA VAL A 576 -8.72 18.83 -42.83
C VAL A 576 -7.22 18.89 -42.71
N ASN A 577 -6.64 20.09 -42.56
CA ASN A 577 -5.21 20.25 -42.39
C ASN A 577 -4.83 20.00 -40.92
N ALA A 578 -4.49 18.75 -40.59
CA ALA A 578 -4.08 18.36 -39.24
C ALA A 578 -2.56 18.53 -39.05
N ASP A 579 -2.17 19.48 -38.19
CA ASP A 579 -0.77 19.76 -37.86
C ASP A 579 -0.44 19.29 -36.44
N ILE A 580 0.44 18.29 -36.32
CA ILE A 580 0.88 17.72 -35.04
C ILE A 580 1.62 18.72 -34.15
N HIS A 581 2.09 19.84 -34.70
CA HIS A 581 2.75 20.90 -33.94
C HIS A 581 1.77 21.95 -33.39
N LYS A 582 0.49 21.91 -33.80
CA LYS A 582 -0.57 22.83 -33.37
C LYS A 582 -1.66 22.06 -32.63
N ILE A 583 -1.40 21.79 -31.36
CA ILE A 583 -2.31 21.04 -30.48
C ILE A 583 -2.94 21.96 -29.45
N ASP A 584 -4.27 21.91 -29.31
CA ASP A 584 -5.02 22.57 -28.24
C ASP A 584 -5.46 21.57 -27.16
N ILE A 585 -4.71 21.55 -26.05
CA ILE A 585 -5.01 20.67 -24.91
C ILE A 585 -6.34 21.02 -24.22
N SER A 586 -6.79 22.28 -24.27
CA SER A 586 -7.96 22.75 -23.52
C SER A 586 -9.24 22.13 -24.07
N LYS A 587 -9.40 22.19 -25.39
CA LYS A 587 -10.52 21.55 -26.09
C LYS A 587 -10.41 20.02 -25.99
N ALA A 588 -9.20 19.47 -26.13
CA ALA A 588 -8.94 18.03 -26.00
C ALA A 588 -9.38 17.45 -24.65
N ARG A 589 -9.16 18.14 -23.53
CA ARG A 589 -9.58 17.69 -22.17
C ARG A 589 -11.07 17.39 -22.07
N THR A 590 -11.91 18.11 -22.81
CA THR A 590 -13.38 17.90 -22.78
C THR A 590 -13.86 16.81 -23.73
N ILE A 591 -13.22 16.65 -24.90
CA ILE A 591 -13.75 15.82 -25.99
C ILE A 591 -13.09 14.43 -26.06
N ILE A 592 -11.78 14.34 -25.79
CA ILE A 592 -11.04 13.07 -25.89
C ILE A 592 -11.58 12.01 -24.93
N PRO A 593 -11.91 12.30 -23.65
CA PRO A 593 -12.54 11.32 -22.77
C PRO A 593 -13.85 10.75 -23.34
N THR A 594 -14.69 11.61 -23.92
CA THR A 594 -15.94 11.21 -24.57
C THR A 594 -15.70 10.33 -25.81
N LEU A 595 -14.75 10.71 -26.67
CA LEU A 595 -14.38 9.91 -27.86
C LEU A 595 -13.79 8.56 -27.48
N PHE A 596 -12.94 8.53 -26.45
CA PHE A 596 -12.33 7.32 -25.93
C PHE A 596 -13.38 6.41 -25.32
N CYS A 597 -14.31 6.96 -24.53
CA CYS A 597 -15.46 6.25 -24.00
C CYS A 597 -16.32 5.62 -25.11
N ARG A 598 -16.69 6.38 -26.16
CA ARG A 598 -17.45 5.84 -27.30
C ARG A 598 -16.73 4.71 -28.03
N SER A 599 -15.41 4.80 -28.18
CA SER A 599 -14.59 3.81 -28.91
C SER A 599 -14.38 2.52 -28.11
N PHE A 600 -14.31 2.63 -26.78
CA PHE A 600 -14.05 1.54 -25.84
C PHE A 600 -15.24 1.23 -24.92
N GLY A 601 -16.46 1.69 -25.25
CA GLY A 601 -17.62 1.65 -24.34
C GLY A 601 -18.04 0.24 -23.92
N SER A 602 -17.70 -0.77 -24.72
CA SER A 602 -17.86 -2.19 -24.35
C SER A 602 -17.03 -2.58 -23.12
N ASN A 603 -16.02 -1.80 -22.75
CA ASN A 603 -15.09 -2.02 -21.64
C ASN A 603 -15.35 -1.02 -20.50
N LEU A 604 -16.62 -0.70 -20.26
CA LEU A 604 -17.02 0.12 -19.11
C LEU A 604 -16.83 -0.69 -17.83
N ALA A 605 -16.36 -0.04 -16.77
CA ALA A 605 -16.32 -0.61 -15.43
C ALA A 605 -16.80 0.42 -14.40
N MET A 606 -17.47 -0.04 -13.35
CA MET A 606 -18.01 0.79 -12.28
C MET A 606 -17.29 0.53 -10.97
N TYR A 607 -16.98 1.58 -10.22
CA TYR A 607 -16.34 1.44 -8.91
C TYR A 607 -17.22 0.63 -7.96
N SER A 608 -16.64 -0.41 -7.36
CA SER A 608 -17.36 -1.31 -6.45
C SER A 608 -17.76 -0.66 -5.13
N GLY A 609 -17.19 0.52 -4.82
CA GLY A 609 -17.34 1.18 -3.52
C GLY A 609 -16.26 0.80 -2.50
N LEU A 610 -15.40 -0.17 -2.83
CA LEU A 610 -14.28 -0.61 -2.00
C LEU A 610 -12.97 -0.62 -2.79
N PRO A 611 -11.90 0.08 -2.33
CA PRO A 611 -10.62 0.08 -3.03
C PRO A 611 -10.01 -1.34 -3.19
N GLU A 612 -10.23 -2.21 -2.21
CA GLU A 612 -9.74 -3.61 -2.19
C GLU A 612 -10.51 -4.54 -3.14
N ARG A 613 -11.73 -4.18 -3.54
CA ARG A 613 -12.52 -4.94 -4.53
C ARG A 613 -12.41 -4.32 -5.93
N GLY A 614 -11.93 -3.08 -6.02
CA GLY A 614 -11.65 -2.40 -7.29
C GLY A 614 -12.92 -1.95 -8.01
N TYR A 615 -12.98 -2.24 -9.30
CA TYR A 615 -14.08 -1.90 -10.22
C TYR A 615 -14.75 -3.18 -10.72
N TYR A 616 -16.06 -3.15 -10.94
CA TYR A 616 -16.82 -4.20 -11.59
C TYR A 616 -16.87 -3.94 -13.10
N ASP A 617 -16.34 -4.87 -13.89
CA ASP A 617 -16.31 -4.82 -15.35
C ASP A 617 -17.60 -5.40 -15.94
N PHE A 618 -18.35 -4.60 -16.70
CA PHE A 618 -19.63 -5.02 -17.28
C PHE A 618 -19.47 -6.09 -18.38
N ASN A 619 -18.32 -6.11 -19.06
CA ASN A 619 -18.05 -7.05 -20.15
C ASN A 619 -17.67 -8.44 -19.62
N GLY A 620 -16.65 -8.47 -18.76
CA GLY A 620 -16.13 -9.68 -18.15
C GLY A 620 -16.94 -10.18 -16.94
N LYS A 621 -17.93 -9.39 -16.47
CA LYS A 621 -18.76 -9.67 -15.29
C LYS A 621 -17.94 -10.03 -14.04
N LYS A 622 -16.83 -9.34 -13.84
CA LYS A 622 -15.82 -9.64 -12.81
C LYS A 622 -15.20 -8.37 -12.24
N TYR A 623 -14.53 -8.51 -11.10
CA TYR A 623 -13.84 -7.39 -10.46
C TYR A 623 -12.41 -7.23 -10.99
N VAL A 624 -12.01 -5.97 -11.22
CA VAL A 624 -10.74 -5.57 -11.82
C VAL A 624 -10.15 -4.37 -11.08
N PHE A 625 -8.83 -4.18 -11.16
CA PHE A 625 -8.12 -3.09 -10.51
C PHE A 625 -7.50 -2.15 -11.53
N ILE A 626 -7.42 -0.86 -11.24
CA ILE A 626 -6.63 0.06 -12.06
C ILE A 626 -5.15 -0.32 -11.93
N HIS A 627 -4.47 -0.50 -13.06
CA HIS A 627 -3.06 -0.88 -13.06
C HIS A 627 -2.19 0.19 -12.36
N PRO A 628 -1.14 -0.18 -11.60
CA PRO A 628 -0.26 0.77 -10.93
C PRO A 628 0.49 1.77 -11.83
N SER A 629 0.44 1.57 -13.15
CA SER A 629 1.01 2.52 -14.11
C SER A 629 0.02 3.58 -14.57
N SER A 630 -1.25 3.52 -14.16
CA SER A 630 -2.25 4.51 -14.58
C SER A 630 -2.10 5.84 -13.83
N ALA A 631 -2.47 6.95 -14.47
CA ALA A 631 -2.54 8.27 -13.85
C ALA A 631 -3.64 8.33 -12.78
N LEU A 632 -4.79 7.70 -13.04
CA LEU A 632 -5.97 7.73 -12.14
C LEU A 632 -5.72 7.10 -10.76
N LYS A 633 -4.63 6.34 -10.60
CA LYS A 633 -4.24 5.82 -9.28
C LYS A 633 -3.75 6.91 -8.33
N TYR A 634 -3.26 8.02 -8.86
CA TYR A 634 -2.73 9.15 -8.09
C TYR A 634 -3.78 10.25 -7.86
N ASN A 635 -5.00 10.08 -8.39
CA ASN A 635 -6.09 11.04 -8.17
C ASN A 635 -6.64 10.91 -6.74
N ASP A 636 -6.96 12.04 -6.13
CA ASP A 636 -7.62 12.09 -4.82
C ASP A 636 -9.06 11.58 -4.88
N ILE A 637 -9.73 11.77 -6.03
CA ILE A 637 -11.10 11.36 -6.26
C ILE A 637 -11.12 10.07 -7.07
N THR A 638 -11.74 9.02 -6.53
CA THR A 638 -11.96 7.77 -7.24
C THR A 638 -13.17 7.92 -8.18
N PRO A 639 -12.99 7.82 -9.51
CA PRO A 639 -14.09 7.96 -10.47
C PRO A 639 -15.15 6.87 -10.28
N GLU A 640 -16.45 7.22 -10.41
CA GLU A 640 -17.53 6.24 -10.34
C GLU A 640 -17.47 5.24 -11.51
N PHE A 641 -17.24 5.77 -12.72
CA PHE A 641 -17.11 4.97 -13.93
C PHE A 641 -15.78 5.22 -14.60
N ILE A 642 -15.21 4.15 -15.13
CA ILE A 642 -14.01 4.18 -15.94
C ILE A 642 -14.24 3.39 -17.22
N VAL A 643 -13.53 3.78 -18.27
CA VAL A 643 -13.39 2.98 -19.48
C VAL A 643 -11.92 2.66 -19.66
N TYR A 644 -11.63 1.46 -20.16
CA TYR A 644 -10.27 0.99 -20.34
C TYR A 644 -10.08 0.38 -21.73
N GLU A 645 -8.87 0.51 -22.27
CA GLU A 645 -8.56 -0.09 -23.56
C GLU A 645 -8.15 -1.56 -23.42
N CYS A 646 -7.49 -1.94 -22.32
CA CYS A 646 -6.98 -3.30 -22.13
C CYS A 646 -7.12 -3.82 -20.71
N LEU A 647 -7.41 -5.11 -20.60
CA LEU A 647 -7.36 -5.85 -19.35
C LEU A 647 -6.07 -6.70 -19.30
N VAL A 648 -5.48 -6.86 -18.12
CA VAL A 648 -4.18 -7.49 -17.86
C VAL A 648 -4.32 -8.46 -16.70
N HIS A 649 -4.34 -9.75 -17.01
CA HIS A 649 -4.27 -10.81 -16.02
C HIS A 649 -2.86 -11.01 -15.45
N THR A 650 -2.76 -10.95 -14.12
CA THR A 650 -1.55 -11.28 -13.34
C THR A 650 -1.95 -12.12 -12.12
N SER A 651 -1.50 -11.77 -10.92
CA SER A 651 -2.09 -12.26 -9.67
C SER A 651 -3.47 -11.65 -9.41
N ASN A 652 -3.67 -10.41 -9.86
CA ASN A 652 -4.97 -9.73 -9.93
C ASN A 652 -5.22 -9.27 -11.38
N ASP A 653 -6.49 -9.07 -11.72
CA ASP A 653 -6.90 -8.53 -13.01
C ASP A 653 -6.75 -7.01 -12.99
N PHE A 654 -5.85 -6.48 -13.81
CA PHE A 654 -5.59 -5.04 -13.91
C PHE A 654 -6.10 -4.45 -15.22
N VAL A 655 -6.59 -3.21 -15.21
CA VAL A 655 -6.95 -2.48 -16.43
C VAL A 655 -5.90 -1.41 -16.76
N LEU A 656 -5.57 -1.28 -18.04
CA LEU A 656 -4.58 -0.36 -18.59
C LEU A 656 -5.24 0.68 -19.50
N ASN A 657 -4.55 1.82 -19.69
CA ASN A 657 -4.99 2.94 -20.52
C ASN A 657 -6.40 3.37 -20.11
N VAL A 658 -6.53 3.77 -18.84
CA VAL A 658 -7.80 4.01 -18.19
C VAL A 658 -8.16 5.49 -18.30
N CYS A 659 -9.41 5.74 -18.64
CA CYS A 659 -10.00 7.08 -18.70
C CYS A 659 -11.25 7.12 -17.81
N THR A 660 -11.49 8.27 -17.18
CA THR A 660 -12.78 8.57 -16.57
C THR A 660 -13.88 8.51 -17.62
N ALA A 661 -15.05 7.99 -17.23
CA ALA A 661 -16.18 7.83 -18.13
C ALA A 661 -17.46 8.38 -17.50
N ASP A 662 -18.33 8.93 -18.34
CA ASP A 662 -19.72 9.20 -18.00
C ASP A 662 -20.59 8.27 -18.86
N PRO A 663 -21.45 7.42 -18.25
CA PRO A 663 -22.32 6.54 -19.02
C PRO A 663 -23.26 7.27 -19.99
N SER A 664 -23.59 8.55 -19.75
CA SER A 664 -24.40 9.37 -20.67
C SER A 664 -23.76 9.57 -22.04
N TRP A 665 -22.44 9.36 -22.16
CA TRP A 665 -21.71 9.42 -23.42
C TRP A 665 -21.95 8.20 -24.33
N LEU A 666 -22.56 7.14 -23.80
CA LEU A 666 -22.82 5.87 -24.49
C LEU A 666 -24.33 5.70 -24.73
N HIS A 667 -24.75 5.87 -25.98
CA HIS A 667 -26.16 5.72 -26.37
C HIS A 667 -26.69 4.28 -26.32
N GLU A 668 -25.80 3.29 -26.28
CA GLU A 668 -26.14 1.86 -26.40
C GLU A 668 -26.30 1.15 -25.04
N ILE A 669 -26.00 1.83 -23.93
CA ILE A 669 -26.10 1.21 -22.60
C ILE A 669 -27.52 1.38 -22.06
N ASP A 670 -28.12 0.27 -21.65
CA ASP A 670 -29.41 0.28 -20.96
C ASP A 670 -29.25 0.92 -19.56
N HIS A 671 -29.94 2.04 -19.35
CA HIS A 671 -29.98 2.73 -18.08
C HIS A 671 -30.46 1.84 -16.93
N ASN A 672 -31.31 0.84 -17.18
CA ASN A 672 -31.78 -0.08 -16.15
C ASN A 672 -30.65 -0.95 -15.60
N VAL A 673 -29.73 -1.40 -16.46
CA VAL A 673 -28.57 -2.22 -16.06
C VAL A 673 -27.61 -1.39 -15.19
N LEU A 674 -27.39 -0.12 -15.56
CA LEU A 674 -26.57 0.80 -14.76
C LEU A 674 -27.18 1.06 -13.39
N GLU A 675 -28.48 1.30 -13.32
CA GLU A 675 -29.19 1.52 -12.05
C GLU A 675 -29.24 0.26 -11.17
N GLU A 676 -29.35 -0.93 -11.77
CA GLU A 676 -29.27 -2.18 -11.04
C GLU A 676 -27.87 -2.40 -10.44
N GLU A 677 -26.81 -2.14 -11.20
CA GLU A 677 -25.45 -2.25 -10.65
C GLU A 677 -25.14 -1.17 -9.62
N ARG A 678 -25.62 0.07 -9.80
CA ARG A 678 -25.53 1.12 -8.77
C ARG A 678 -26.15 0.69 -7.44
N LYS A 679 -27.23 -0.11 -7.47
CA LYS A 679 -27.84 -0.69 -6.28
C LYS A 679 -26.97 -1.77 -5.62
N ASN A 680 -26.11 -2.43 -6.39
CA ASN A 680 -25.13 -3.42 -5.92
C ASN A 680 -23.84 -2.79 -5.37
N ARG A 681 -23.55 -1.53 -5.73
CA ARG A 681 -22.38 -0.79 -5.22
C ARG A 681 -22.36 -0.77 -3.69
N LEU A 682 -21.18 -1.03 -3.12
CA LEU A 682 -20.99 -0.98 -1.68
C LEU A 682 -20.83 0.46 -1.22
N VAL A 683 -21.46 0.81 -0.11
CA VAL A 683 -21.29 2.11 0.53
C VAL A 683 -20.90 1.93 1.99
N PRO A 684 -20.00 2.76 2.53
CA PRO A 684 -19.66 2.71 3.94
C PRO A 684 -20.84 3.22 4.78
N TYR A 685 -21.24 2.45 5.79
CA TYR A 685 -22.17 2.85 6.82
C TYR A 685 -21.45 2.86 8.17
N ASP A 686 -21.30 4.06 8.75
CA ASP A 686 -20.60 4.24 10.02
C ASP A 686 -21.59 4.10 11.19
N ILE A 687 -21.38 3.07 12.02
CA ILE A 687 -22.16 2.82 13.22
C ILE A 687 -21.39 3.33 14.42
N ARG A 688 -21.98 4.27 15.18
CA ARG A 688 -21.46 4.64 16.50
C ARG A 688 -21.96 3.63 17.52
N CYS A 689 -21.05 2.83 18.09
CA CYS A 689 -21.43 1.81 19.07
C CYS A 689 -20.33 1.57 20.12
N GLY A 690 -20.73 1.23 21.35
CA GLY A 690 -19.79 0.85 22.41
C GLY A 690 -19.05 -0.47 22.13
N THR A 691 -18.02 -0.76 22.93
CA THR A 691 -17.16 -1.95 22.75
C THR A 691 -17.91 -3.28 22.82
N ALA A 692 -18.93 -3.38 23.67
CA ALA A 692 -19.76 -4.58 23.80
C ALA A 692 -20.61 -4.84 22.54
N THR A 693 -21.32 -3.82 22.05
CA THR A 693 -22.13 -3.91 20.83
C THR A 693 -21.26 -4.18 19.61
N LYS A 694 -20.12 -3.49 19.50
CA LYS A 694 -19.13 -3.72 18.45
C LYS A 694 -18.62 -5.17 18.44
N ARG A 695 -18.26 -5.72 19.60
CA ARG A 695 -17.83 -7.11 19.73
C ARG A 695 -18.94 -8.07 19.35
N TRP A 696 -20.17 -7.84 19.81
CA TRP A 696 -21.31 -8.69 19.49
C TRP A 696 -21.60 -8.73 17.99
N ILE A 697 -21.64 -7.58 17.30
CA ILE A 697 -21.86 -7.50 15.84
C ILE A 697 -20.76 -8.26 15.09
N MET A 698 -19.49 -8.12 15.52
CA MET A 698 -18.37 -8.81 14.88
C MET A 698 -18.37 -10.32 15.14
N THR A 699 -18.73 -10.77 16.35
CA THR A 699 -18.86 -12.19 16.69
C THR A 699 -20.04 -12.85 15.98
N HIS A 700 -21.12 -12.11 15.74
CA HIS A 700 -22.34 -12.61 15.07
C HIS A 700 -22.43 -12.17 13.60
N LYS A 701 -21.28 -12.03 12.93
CA LYS A 701 -21.22 -11.65 11.50
C LYS A 701 -22.09 -12.54 10.60
N GLY A 702 -22.24 -13.82 10.93
CA GLY A 702 -23.11 -14.75 10.21
C GLY A 702 -24.59 -14.34 10.21
N ILE A 703 -25.10 -13.83 11.33
CA ILE A 703 -26.50 -13.36 11.44
C ILE A 703 -26.68 -12.08 10.62
N LEU A 704 -25.72 -11.15 10.71
CA LEU A 704 -25.71 -9.94 9.87
C LEU A 704 -25.71 -10.30 8.38
N GLN A 705 -24.91 -11.28 7.98
CA GLN A 705 -24.82 -11.73 6.58
C GLN A 705 -26.08 -12.48 6.12
N GLN A 706 -26.74 -13.23 7.00
CA GLN A 706 -28.01 -13.90 6.68
C GLN A 706 -29.16 -12.90 6.49
N GLU A 707 -29.30 -11.92 7.37
CA GLU A 707 -30.44 -11.00 7.34
C GLU A 707 -30.27 -9.82 6.36
N VAL A 708 -29.05 -9.28 6.24
CA VAL A 708 -28.77 -8.10 5.40
C VAL A 708 -28.22 -8.51 4.03
N GLY A 709 -27.36 -9.54 4.00
CA GLY A 709 -26.77 -10.11 2.79
C GLY A 709 -25.30 -10.48 2.96
N VAL A 710 -24.87 -11.53 2.26
CA VAL A 710 -23.52 -12.12 2.33
C VAL A 710 -22.42 -11.09 2.00
N GLU A 711 -22.73 -10.12 1.15
CA GLU A 711 -21.81 -9.08 0.67
C GLU A 711 -21.43 -8.01 1.72
N CYS A 712 -21.98 -8.08 2.94
CA CYS A 712 -21.63 -7.14 4.00
C CYS A 712 -20.21 -7.40 4.53
N ILE A 713 -19.35 -6.37 4.48
CA ILE A 713 -17.97 -6.45 4.98
C ILE A 713 -17.81 -5.47 6.15
N GLY A 714 -17.69 -6.00 7.36
CA GLY A 714 -17.36 -5.21 8.56
C GLY A 714 -15.86 -4.96 8.65
N LYS A 715 -15.46 -3.68 8.74
CA LYS A 715 -14.07 -3.28 8.98
C LYS A 715 -13.94 -2.49 10.27
N THR A 716 -12.99 -2.89 11.08
CA THR A 716 -12.52 -2.12 12.24
C THR A 716 -11.38 -1.21 11.80
N ARG A 717 -11.60 0.12 11.80
CA ARG A 717 -10.49 1.08 11.81
C ARG A 717 -9.71 0.89 13.11
N ARG A 718 -8.39 0.68 13.01
CA ARG A 718 -7.51 0.48 14.17
C ARG A 718 -7.32 1.76 15.00
N ASP A 719 -7.60 2.94 14.41
CA ASP A 719 -7.34 4.26 15.03
C ASP A 719 -8.57 5.19 14.96
N ASP A 720 -9.75 4.72 15.34
CA ASP A 720 -10.93 5.60 15.42
C ASP A 720 -11.24 6.02 16.88
N PRO A 721 -10.98 7.28 17.26
CA PRO A 721 -11.28 7.79 18.61
C PRO A 721 -12.77 7.78 18.92
N TYR A 722 -13.65 7.70 17.91
CA TYR A 722 -15.11 7.73 18.06
C TYR A 722 -15.75 6.34 18.20
N ARG A 723 -14.95 5.27 18.30
CA ARG A 723 -15.42 3.86 18.40
C ARG A 723 -16.39 3.44 17.28
N ARG A 724 -16.30 4.03 16.08
CA ARG A 724 -17.20 3.66 14.98
C ARG A 724 -16.83 2.29 14.44
N LEU A 725 -17.86 1.57 14.03
CA LEU A 725 -17.76 0.35 13.25
C LEU A 725 -18.23 0.69 11.83
N GLN A 726 -17.34 0.57 10.86
CA GLN A 726 -17.69 0.82 9.47
C GLN A 726 -18.11 -0.48 8.81
N ILE A 727 -19.35 -0.54 8.32
CA ILE A 727 -19.89 -1.68 7.60
C ILE A 727 -20.13 -1.26 6.15
N TYR A 728 -19.52 -1.98 5.22
CA TYR A 728 -19.78 -1.80 3.80
C TYR A 728 -20.99 -2.66 3.42
N VAL A 729 -22.01 -2.04 2.84
CA VAL A 729 -23.26 -2.69 2.47
C VAL A 729 -23.68 -2.27 1.06
N PRO A 730 -24.26 -3.17 0.25
CA PRO A 730 -24.87 -2.78 -1.01
C PRO A 730 -25.97 -1.73 -0.78
N VAL A 731 -26.08 -0.74 -1.66
CA VAL A 731 -27.12 0.31 -1.54
C VAL A 731 -28.52 -0.28 -1.38
N LYS A 732 -28.86 -1.37 -2.10
CA LYS A 732 -30.15 -2.08 -1.97
C LYS A 732 -30.43 -2.66 -0.58
N SER A 733 -29.38 -3.01 0.16
CA SER A 733 -29.47 -3.65 1.48
C SER A 733 -29.33 -2.65 2.64
N LEU A 734 -29.11 -1.36 2.34
CA LEU A 734 -28.95 -0.31 3.35
C LEU A 734 -30.18 -0.15 4.26
N PRO A 735 -31.44 -0.22 3.77
CA PRO A 735 -32.61 -0.20 4.66
C PRO A 735 -32.68 -1.39 5.62
N LYS A 736 -32.31 -2.60 5.14
CA LYS A 736 -32.24 -3.81 5.96
C LYS A 736 -31.19 -3.68 7.05
N LEU A 737 -30.02 -3.12 6.72
CA LEU A 737 -28.95 -2.86 7.68
C LEU A 737 -29.41 -1.88 8.77
N LYS A 738 -30.09 -0.78 8.39
CA LYS A 738 -30.62 0.19 9.36
C LYS A 738 -31.59 -0.46 10.34
N SER A 739 -32.56 -1.22 9.85
CA SER A 739 -33.52 -1.95 10.69
C SER A 739 -32.85 -2.97 11.60
N PHE A 740 -31.86 -3.73 11.10
CA PHE A 740 -31.06 -4.64 11.91
C PHE A 740 -30.35 -3.92 13.06
N ILE A 741 -29.70 -2.79 12.76
CA ILE A 741 -28.95 -2.01 13.74
C ILE A 741 -29.89 -1.39 14.77
N GLU A 742 -31.01 -0.82 14.34
CA GLU A 742 -32.03 -0.25 15.24
C GLU A 742 -32.51 -1.31 16.23
N ARG A 743 -32.89 -2.50 15.76
CA ARG A 743 -33.33 -3.61 16.62
C ARG A 743 -32.24 -4.05 17.62
N VAL A 744 -31.00 -4.24 17.17
CA VAL A 744 -29.88 -4.69 18.03
C VAL A 744 -29.50 -3.62 19.05
N ILE A 745 -29.44 -2.35 18.64
CA ILE A 745 -29.14 -1.25 19.54
C ILE A 745 -30.29 -1.07 20.53
N GLU A 746 -31.54 -1.10 20.09
CA GLU A 746 -32.72 -0.94 20.93
C GLU A 746 -32.83 -2.05 21.98
N GLU A 747 -32.57 -3.30 21.61
CA GLU A 747 -32.53 -4.42 22.56
C GLU A 747 -31.43 -4.24 23.62
N LYS A 748 -30.21 -3.86 23.22
CA LYS A 748 -29.13 -3.57 24.18
C LYS A 748 -29.40 -2.34 25.02
N THR A 749 -30.05 -1.32 24.45
CA THR A 749 -30.44 -0.10 25.16
C THR A 749 -31.50 -0.44 26.21
N ASN A 750 -32.49 -1.25 25.86
CA ASN A 750 -33.51 -1.74 26.78
C ASN A 750 -32.93 -2.59 27.91
N VAL A 751 -31.95 -3.45 27.63
CA VAL A 751 -31.23 -4.20 28.68
C VAL A 751 -30.43 -3.26 29.59
N LEU A 752 -29.71 -2.29 29.03
CA LEU A 752 -28.94 -1.32 29.81
C LEU A 752 -29.84 -0.40 30.66
N CYS A 753 -30.97 0.04 30.13
CA CYS A 753 -31.95 0.85 30.87
C CYS A 753 -32.58 0.11 32.05
N ARG A 754 -32.62 -1.24 32.02
CA ARG A 754 -33.20 -2.07 33.09
C ARG A 754 -32.21 -2.44 34.19
N LYS A 755 -30.91 -2.43 33.92
CA LYS A 755 -29.89 -2.76 34.92
C LYS A 755 -29.76 -1.63 35.95
N THR A 756 -29.46 -1.97 37.18
CA THR A 756 -29.05 -1.01 38.21
C THR A 756 -27.69 -1.40 38.77
N ARG A 757 -26.97 -0.45 39.37
CA ARG A 757 -25.64 -0.65 39.95
C ARG A 757 -25.55 -0.01 41.32
N GLU A 758 -24.88 -0.68 42.24
CA GLU A 758 -24.47 -0.13 43.53
C GLU A 758 -23.02 0.34 43.43
N VAL A 759 -22.79 1.63 43.62
CA VAL A 759 -21.46 2.25 43.57
C VAL A 759 -21.10 2.71 44.99
N PRO A 760 -20.12 2.07 45.65
CA PRO A 760 -19.60 2.56 46.91
C PRO A 760 -18.85 3.87 46.65
N ILE A 761 -19.18 4.91 47.40
CA ILE A 761 -18.49 6.19 47.30
C ILE A 761 -17.22 6.12 48.13
N LEU A 762 -16.07 6.32 47.49
CA LEU A 762 -14.79 6.35 48.20
C LEU A 762 -14.83 7.40 49.31
N HIS A 763 -14.43 7.02 50.52
CA HIS A 763 -14.41 7.88 51.72
C HIS A 763 -15.78 8.27 52.29
N ALA A 764 -16.85 7.53 51.98
CA ALA A 764 -18.15 7.65 52.63
C ALA A 764 -18.73 6.29 53.03
N ASP A 765 -19.52 6.27 54.11
CA ASP A 765 -20.15 5.04 54.66
C ASP A 765 -21.48 4.68 53.96
N TYR A 766 -21.80 5.28 52.81
CA TYR A 766 -23.03 5.02 52.05
C TYR A 766 -22.75 4.56 50.62
N VAL A 767 -23.70 3.82 50.04
CA VAL A 767 -23.62 3.25 48.70
C VAL A 767 -24.70 3.89 47.82
N LEU A 768 -24.35 4.29 46.60
CA LEU A 768 -25.30 4.88 45.66
C LEU A 768 -25.91 3.79 44.77
N HIS A 769 -27.22 3.62 44.81
CA HIS A 769 -27.95 2.75 43.88
C HIS A 769 -28.35 3.58 42.65
N MET A 770 -27.83 3.22 41.48
CA MET A 770 -28.02 3.95 40.22
C MET A 770 -28.68 3.10 39.15
N SER A 771 -29.42 3.74 38.24
CA SER A 771 -29.87 3.08 37.01
C SER A 771 -28.71 2.86 36.04
N GLY A 772 -28.88 1.96 35.09
CA GLY A 772 -27.87 1.65 34.07
C GLY A 772 -27.59 2.80 33.09
N GLY A 773 -28.39 3.87 33.15
CA GLY A 773 -28.14 5.15 32.48
C GLY A 773 -27.37 6.17 33.34
N GLY A 774 -26.88 5.79 34.53
CA GLY A 774 -26.11 6.67 35.42
C GLY A 774 -26.94 7.63 36.27
N LYS A 775 -28.27 7.46 36.31
CA LYS A 775 -29.14 8.27 37.17
C LYS A 775 -29.15 7.69 38.59
N PRO A 776 -28.83 8.46 39.64
CA PRO A 776 -29.01 8.00 41.01
C PRO A 776 -30.50 7.72 41.27
N LEU A 777 -30.80 6.51 41.74
CA LEU A 777 -32.14 6.09 42.14
C LEU A 777 -32.34 6.35 43.62
N GLU A 778 -31.42 5.88 44.46
CA GLU A 778 -31.47 6.05 45.92
C GLU A 778 -30.09 5.90 46.58
N ILE A 779 -29.98 6.37 47.82
CA ILE A 779 -28.78 6.25 48.67
C ILE A 779 -29.05 5.17 49.71
N LEU A 780 -28.11 4.23 49.85
CA LEU A 780 -28.12 3.14 50.83
C LEU A 780 -27.21 3.50 52.00
N MET A 781 -27.80 3.70 53.17
CA MET A 781 -27.09 3.96 54.41
C MET A 781 -26.47 2.68 54.99
N PRO A 782 -25.54 2.75 55.99
CA PRO A 782 -25.04 1.57 56.67
C PRO A 782 -26.18 0.68 57.18
N GLY A 783 -26.21 -0.58 56.73
CA GLY A 783 -27.27 -1.54 57.06
C GLY A 783 -28.44 -1.61 56.07
N GLU A 784 -28.46 -0.76 55.02
CA GLU A 784 -29.41 -0.86 53.90
C GLU A 784 -28.77 -1.57 52.70
N PHE A 785 -29.57 -2.31 51.93
CA PHE A 785 -29.09 -3.09 50.79
C PHE A 785 -30.18 -3.22 49.71
N CYS A 786 -29.76 -3.24 48.44
CA CYS A 786 -30.62 -3.68 47.33
C CYS A 786 -30.20 -5.04 46.78
N SER A 787 -28.96 -5.45 47.06
CA SER A 787 -28.38 -6.71 46.60
C SER A 787 -28.31 -7.76 47.71
N MET A 788 -28.59 -9.01 47.37
CA MET A 788 -28.52 -10.17 48.26
C MET A 788 -27.75 -11.30 47.58
N TYR A 789 -26.90 -11.97 48.35
CA TYR A 789 -26.21 -13.21 47.96
C TYR A 789 -27.10 -14.41 48.24
N ILE A 790 -27.04 -15.42 47.39
CA ILE A 790 -27.71 -16.73 47.58
C ILE A 790 -26.63 -17.77 47.83
N GLU A 791 -26.79 -18.63 48.85
CA GLU A 791 -25.78 -19.64 49.20
C GLU A 791 -25.68 -20.78 48.18
N ARG A 792 -24.61 -21.57 48.31
CA ARG A 792 -24.22 -22.64 47.40
C ARG A 792 -24.98 -23.95 47.62
N SER A 793 -25.56 -24.18 48.79
CA SER A 793 -26.30 -25.42 49.10
C SER A 793 -27.58 -25.58 48.29
N ASP A 794 -28.14 -24.48 47.77
CA ASP A 794 -29.53 -24.48 47.29
C ASP A 794 -29.64 -24.51 45.76
N ILE A 795 -28.53 -24.28 45.03
CA ILE A 795 -28.54 -24.16 43.57
C ILE A 795 -27.29 -24.79 42.96
N ASN A 796 -27.48 -25.81 42.11
CA ASN A 796 -26.42 -26.42 41.31
C ASN A 796 -26.56 -25.97 39.84
N TRP A 797 -25.62 -25.17 39.37
CA TRP A 797 -25.68 -24.44 38.08
C TRP A 797 -25.34 -25.32 36.86
N ILE A 798 -26.12 -26.38 36.64
CA ILE A 798 -25.93 -27.28 35.48
C ILE A 798 -26.72 -26.78 34.25
N ASP A 799 -27.82 -26.03 34.44
CA ASP A 799 -28.55 -25.30 33.38
C ASP A 799 -28.95 -23.89 33.88
N ASP A 800 -28.25 -22.87 33.37
CA ASP A 800 -28.30 -21.47 33.83
C ASP A 800 -29.72 -20.85 33.76
N ASP A 801 -30.50 -21.21 32.73
CA ASP A 801 -31.83 -20.62 32.50
C ASP A 801 -32.92 -21.20 33.42
N ALA A 802 -32.84 -22.48 33.80
CA ALA A 802 -33.85 -23.11 34.65
C ALA A 802 -33.77 -22.63 36.11
N CYS A 803 -32.56 -22.45 36.64
CA CYS A 803 -32.34 -21.93 37.99
C CYS A 803 -32.69 -20.45 38.10
N LYS A 804 -32.37 -19.67 37.05
CA LYS A 804 -32.75 -18.27 36.97
C LYS A 804 -34.26 -18.07 36.94
N ASN A 805 -35.00 -18.89 36.19
CA ASN A 805 -36.46 -18.84 36.15
C ASN A 805 -37.10 -19.13 37.53
N LYS A 806 -36.55 -20.08 38.30
CA LYS A 806 -37.01 -20.35 39.69
C LYS A 806 -36.78 -19.16 40.63
N LEU A 807 -35.62 -18.51 40.54
CA LEU A 807 -35.32 -17.33 41.35
C LEU A 807 -36.17 -16.13 40.95
N GLU A 808 -36.41 -15.93 39.65
CA GLU A 808 -37.30 -14.89 39.15
C GLU A 808 -38.77 -15.16 39.55
N GLU A 809 -39.23 -16.40 39.54
CA GLU A 809 -40.57 -16.78 40.00
C GLU A 809 -40.76 -16.54 41.50
N TYR A 810 -39.74 -16.85 42.31
CA TYR A 810 -39.80 -16.69 43.76
C TYR A 810 -39.64 -15.22 44.18
N PHE A 811 -38.52 -14.58 43.82
CA PHE A 811 -38.23 -13.20 44.22
C PHE A 811 -39.05 -12.16 43.45
N GLY A 812 -39.52 -12.50 42.25
CA GLY A 812 -40.41 -11.65 41.45
C GLY A 812 -41.76 -11.35 42.11
N LYS A 813 -42.19 -12.16 43.09
CA LYS A 813 -43.40 -11.91 43.90
C LYS A 813 -43.29 -10.66 44.78
N PHE A 814 -42.07 -10.26 45.15
CA PHE A 814 -41.82 -9.12 46.05
C PHE A 814 -41.56 -7.82 45.29
N GLY A 815 -41.03 -7.93 44.07
CA GLY A 815 -40.75 -6.82 43.17
C GLY A 815 -39.75 -7.23 42.08
N LYS A 816 -39.37 -6.27 41.24
CA LYS A 816 -38.57 -6.58 40.05
C LYS A 816 -37.10 -6.80 40.38
N ILE A 817 -36.51 -7.87 39.84
CA ILE A 817 -35.06 -8.11 39.83
C ILE A 817 -34.42 -7.30 38.70
N THR A 818 -33.44 -6.47 39.04
CA THR A 818 -32.77 -5.53 38.12
C THR A 818 -31.42 -6.03 37.63
N GLU A 819 -30.74 -6.87 38.41
CA GLU A 819 -29.50 -7.51 37.99
C GLU A 819 -29.36 -8.91 38.60
N PHE A 820 -28.81 -9.82 37.80
CA PHE A 820 -28.42 -11.16 38.19
C PHE A 820 -26.94 -11.37 37.88
N VAL A 821 -26.15 -11.80 38.87
CA VAL A 821 -24.71 -12.06 38.69
C VAL A 821 -24.40 -13.47 39.19
N THR A 822 -24.07 -14.37 38.28
CA THR A 822 -23.56 -15.71 38.59
C THR A 822 -22.07 -15.63 38.94
N PHE A 823 -21.65 -16.41 39.92
CA PHE A 823 -20.23 -16.51 40.29
C PHE A 823 -19.60 -17.76 39.69
N GLY A 824 -18.35 -17.66 39.23
CA GLY A 824 -17.59 -18.84 38.77
C GLY A 824 -17.23 -19.79 39.91
N GLU A 825 -16.95 -21.06 39.60
CA GLU A 825 -16.73 -22.13 40.60
C GLU A 825 -15.71 -21.79 41.69
N GLU A 826 -14.60 -21.13 41.36
CA GLU A 826 -13.59 -20.72 42.34
C GLU A 826 -14.13 -19.71 43.36
N TYR A 827 -14.94 -18.75 42.89
CA TYR A 827 -15.53 -17.74 43.76
C TYR A 827 -16.64 -18.34 44.64
N GLN A 828 -17.42 -19.28 44.10
CA GLN A 828 -18.42 -20.02 44.86
C GLN A 828 -17.78 -20.89 45.96
N LYS A 829 -16.65 -21.56 45.66
CA LYS A 829 -15.87 -22.33 46.66
C LYS A 829 -15.32 -21.44 47.77
N LYS A 830 -14.89 -20.22 47.43
CA LYS A 830 -14.26 -19.28 48.37
C LYS A 830 -15.26 -18.55 49.26
N THR A 831 -16.43 -18.19 48.73
CA THR A 831 -17.40 -17.34 49.43
C THR A 831 -18.60 -18.11 49.98
N GLY A 832 -18.85 -19.33 49.52
CA GLY A 832 -20.04 -20.09 49.89
C GLY A 832 -21.32 -19.61 49.19
N HIS A 833 -21.25 -18.61 48.31
CA HIS A 833 -22.40 -18.07 47.57
C HIS A 833 -22.38 -18.49 46.10
N SER A 834 -23.55 -18.79 45.56
CA SER A 834 -23.76 -19.23 44.18
C SER A 834 -23.99 -18.06 43.22
N CYS A 835 -24.76 -17.06 43.63
CA CYS A 835 -25.08 -15.88 42.81
C CYS A 835 -25.44 -14.65 43.67
N LEU A 836 -25.54 -13.49 43.01
CA LEU A 836 -26.04 -12.23 43.58
C LEU A 836 -27.27 -11.79 42.79
N ILE A 837 -28.35 -11.51 43.52
CA ILE A 837 -29.57 -10.88 43.00
C ILE A 837 -29.62 -9.42 43.46
N ARG A 838 -30.03 -8.51 42.59
CA ARG A 838 -30.32 -7.11 42.94
C ARG A 838 -31.78 -6.79 42.67
N MET A 839 -32.45 -6.21 43.66
CA MET A 839 -33.84 -5.77 43.54
C MET A 839 -33.92 -4.31 43.08
N GLU A 840 -35.09 -3.89 42.63
CA GLU A 840 -35.33 -2.54 42.11
C GLU A 840 -35.17 -1.41 43.13
N ASN A 841 -35.37 -1.69 44.43
CA ASN A 841 -35.10 -0.74 45.51
C ASN A 841 -34.87 -1.46 46.86
N LYS A 842 -34.38 -0.70 47.85
CA LYS A 842 -34.05 -1.21 49.20
C LYS A 842 -35.25 -1.75 49.97
N GLU A 843 -36.44 -1.19 49.77
CA GLU A 843 -37.67 -1.64 50.47
C GLU A 843 -38.14 -3.00 49.94
N VAL A 844 -38.03 -3.22 48.63
CA VAL A 844 -38.33 -4.50 47.98
C VAL A 844 -37.32 -5.57 48.44
N ALA A 845 -36.03 -5.25 48.45
CA ALA A 845 -34.98 -6.14 48.95
C ALA A 845 -35.20 -6.52 50.41
N LYS A 846 -35.51 -5.54 51.26
CA LYS A 846 -35.80 -5.76 52.68
C LYS A 846 -37.03 -6.63 52.91
N ARG A 847 -38.12 -6.41 52.17
CA ARG A 847 -39.33 -7.24 52.25
C ARG A 847 -39.06 -8.69 51.82
N ALA A 848 -38.36 -8.88 50.70
CA ALA A 848 -37.96 -10.20 50.24
C ALA A 848 -37.06 -10.91 51.27
N PHE A 849 -36.14 -10.16 51.89
CA PHE A 849 -35.22 -10.69 52.90
C PHE A 849 -35.93 -11.15 54.18
N ILE A 850 -36.77 -10.29 54.76
CA ILE A 850 -37.52 -10.58 55.99
C ILE A 850 -38.45 -11.77 55.77
N TYR A 851 -39.21 -11.76 54.67
CA TYR A 851 -40.15 -12.84 54.36
C TYR A 851 -39.46 -14.20 54.25
N ASN A 852 -38.29 -14.23 53.63
CA ASN A 852 -37.54 -15.47 53.43
C ASN A 852 -36.96 -16.02 54.74
N ILE A 853 -36.56 -15.15 55.66
CA ILE A 853 -36.07 -15.53 57.00
C ILE A 853 -37.22 -16.01 57.90
N GLU A 854 -38.33 -15.29 57.95
CA GLU A 854 -39.46 -15.58 58.85
C GLU A 854 -40.20 -16.87 58.47
N ASN A 855 -40.28 -17.18 57.17
CA ASN A 855 -41.02 -18.35 56.68
C ASN A 855 -40.13 -19.58 56.40
N HIS A 856 -38.85 -19.56 56.78
CA HIS A 856 -37.89 -20.65 56.54
C HIS A 856 -37.94 -21.21 55.10
N CYS A 857 -37.93 -20.32 54.11
CA CYS A 857 -38.16 -20.68 52.71
C CYS A 857 -36.90 -21.21 51.99
N ASP A 858 -37.11 -21.79 50.81
CA ASP A 858 -36.21 -22.68 50.03
C ASP A 858 -34.80 -22.14 49.65
N PHE A 859 -34.44 -20.90 49.99
CA PHE A 859 -33.13 -20.32 49.63
C PHE A 859 -32.49 -19.64 50.84
N ASN A 860 -31.25 -19.98 51.17
CA ASN A 860 -30.44 -19.24 52.11
C ASN A 860 -29.89 -17.96 51.46
N ILE A 861 -30.23 -16.81 52.03
CA ILE A 861 -29.84 -15.49 51.51
C ILE A 861 -29.05 -14.67 52.53
N GLU A 862 -28.00 -13.98 52.08
CA GLU A 862 -27.21 -13.03 52.87
C GLU A 862 -27.29 -11.62 52.23
N PRO A 863 -27.60 -10.55 52.98
CA PRO A 863 -27.68 -9.21 52.44
C PRO A 863 -26.28 -8.65 52.17
N ARG A 864 -26.09 -7.95 51.04
CA ARG A 864 -24.82 -7.33 50.69
C ARG A 864 -24.69 -5.96 51.34
N PHE A 865 -23.96 -5.87 52.43
CA PHE A 865 -23.57 -4.59 53.03
C PHE A 865 -22.29 -4.04 52.38
N GLY A 866 -22.25 -2.72 52.16
CA GLY A 866 -21.04 -2.02 51.73
C GLY A 866 -19.95 -2.07 52.82
N GLN A 867 -18.88 -2.81 52.55
CA GLN A 867 -17.63 -2.97 53.34
C GLN A 867 -17.76 -3.47 54.81
N LYS A 868 -17.35 -4.73 55.03
CA LYS A 868 -16.98 -5.29 56.34
C LYS A 868 -15.57 -4.78 56.73
N TYR A 869 -15.43 -3.88 57.72
CA TYR A 869 -14.11 -3.52 58.28
C TYR A 869 -13.65 -4.60 59.29
N LEU A 870 -13.03 -5.66 58.78
CA LEU A 870 -12.33 -6.66 59.58
C LEU A 870 -10.87 -6.24 59.73
N ASP A 871 -10.34 -6.20 60.96
CA ASP A 871 -8.89 -6.28 61.17
C ASP A 871 -8.43 -7.71 60.84
N THR A 872 -7.15 -7.85 60.47
CA THR A 872 -6.39 -9.09 60.26
C THR A 872 -6.53 -10.15 61.35
N GLY A 873 -7.04 -9.81 62.55
CA GLY A 873 -7.34 -10.74 63.65
C GLY A 873 -8.82 -11.08 63.88
N GLY A 874 -9.76 -10.56 63.07
CA GLY A 874 -11.18 -10.96 63.12
C GLY A 874 -12.06 -10.36 64.22
N ASN A 875 -11.59 -9.36 64.98
CA ASN A 875 -12.42 -8.68 65.98
C ASN A 875 -13.14 -7.44 65.43
N PHE A 876 -14.40 -7.26 65.84
CA PHE A 876 -15.29 -6.16 65.44
C PHE A 876 -14.87 -4.83 66.09
N PHE A 877 -14.85 -3.73 65.32
CA PHE A 877 -14.65 -2.37 65.84
C PHE A 877 -15.90 -1.51 65.60
N HIS A 878 -16.32 -0.74 66.61
CA HIS A 878 -17.40 0.25 66.49
C HIS A 878 -16.83 1.62 66.06
N PRO A 879 -17.46 2.41 65.15
CA PRO A 879 -16.87 3.65 64.61
C PRO A 879 -16.77 4.85 65.57
N SER A 880 -17.05 4.66 66.87
CA SER A 880 -17.33 5.76 67.82
C SER A 880 -16.17 6.16 68.74
N ALA A 881 -14.93 5.76 68.46
CA ALA A 881 -13.80 5.94 69.39
C ALA A 881 -13.05 7.28 69.18
N TYR A 882 -12.85 8.06 70.25
CA TYR A 882 -12.01 9.26 70.26
C TYR A 882 -10.52 8.88 70.29
N ARG A 883 -9.68 9.56 69.50
CA ARG A 883 -8.25 9.23 69.35
C ARG A 883 -7.36 10.43 69.69
N LEU A 884 -6.30 10.18 70.44
CA LEU A 884 -5.19 11.14 70.59
C LEU A 884 -3.97 10.62 69.85
N LEU A 885 -3.30 11.51 69.11
CA LEU A 885 -2.05 11.21 68.41
C LEU A 885 -0.88 11.85 69.16
N ILE A 886 0.14 11.05 69.47
CA ILE A 886 1.38 11.53 70.09
C ILE A 886 2.53 11.22 69.14
N ARG A 887 3.33 12.24 68.80
CA ARG A 887 4.45 12.16 67.85
C ARG A 887 5.74 12.55 68.56
N TRP A 888 6.83 11.82 68.33
CA TRP A 888 8.17 12.24 68.77
C TRP A 888 9.23 11.73 67.79
N TRP A 889 10.40 12.37 67.78
CA TRP A 889 11.44 12.10 66.77
C TRP A 889 12.80 11.73 67.39
N ARG A 890 13.52 10.84 66.69
CA ARG A 890 14.96 10.58 66.86
C ARG A 890 15.77 11.76 66.29
N ARG A 891 16.93 12.07 66.87
CA ARG A 891 17.86 13.06 66.27
C ARG A 891 18.46 12.52 64.95
N PRO A 892 18.43 13.26 63.81
CA PRO A 892 18.99 12.82 62.52
C PRO A 892 20.53 12.72 62.51
N SER A 893 21.11 11.88 61.64
CA SER A 893 22.58 11.74 61.43
C SER A 893 23.07 12.66 60.28
N CYS A 894 24.15 13.42 60.50
CA CYS A 894 24.77 14.29 59.50
C CYS A 894 25.75 13.52 58.59
N GLY A 895 25.67 13.71 57.26
CA GLY A 895 26.59 13.14 56.29
C GLY A 895 27.75 14.08 55.95
N TYR A 896 28.82 13.57 55.34
CA TYR A 896 29.95 14.37 54.84
C TYR A 896 30.24 14.10 53.37
N GLY A 897 30.79 15.09 52.65
CA GLY A 897 31.17 14.99 51.24
C GLY A 897 32.68 14.89 51.08
N GLU A 898 33.15 14.20 50.05
CA GLU A 898 34.57 14.13 49.70
C GLU A 898 34.76 14.52 48.24
N ILE A 899 35.75 15.37 47.97
CA ILE A 899 36.18 15.81 46.64
C ILE A 899 37.60 15.32 46.43
N LYS A 900 37.84 14.45 45.45
CA LYS A 900 39.18 13.94 45.11
C LYS A 900 39.79 14.79 44.00
N LEU A 901 40.86 15.51 44.32
CA LEU A 901 41.59 16.37 43.39
C LEU A 901 42.53 15.53 42.51
N LYS A 902 42.73 15.97 41.27
CA LYS A 902 43.48 15.22 40.25
C LYS A 902 44.99 15.51 40.30
N SER A 903 45.38 16.72 40.69
CA SER A 903 46.79 17.10 40.84
C SER A 903 47.40 16.60 42.16
N ARG A 904 48.63 16.11 42.08
CA ARG A 904 49.40 15.62 43.24
C ARG A 904 50.29 16.70 43.86
N ASP A 905 50.38 17.86 43.23
CA ASP A 905 51.20 18.97 43.71
C ASP A 905 50.61 19.59 44.99
N PHE A 906 51.46 19.89 45.98
CA PHE A 906 51.01 20.38 47.29
C PHE A 906 50.44 21.80 47.20
N ASP A 907 51.07 22.68 46.43
CA ASP A 907 50.64 24.07 46.30
C ASP A 907 49.30 24.16 45.57
N GLN A 908 49.11 23.33 44.53
CA GLN A 908 47.81 23.24 43.84
C GLN A 908 46.70 22.65 44.72
N ARG A 909 47.00 21.69 45.60
CA ARG A 909 46.03 21.16 46.57
C ARG A 909 45.63 22.21 47.61
N MET A 910 46.59 22.96 48.13
CA MET A 910 46.31 24.05 49.08
C MET A 910 45.54 25.19 48.41
N TYR A 911 45.84 25.50 47.15
CA TYR A 911 45.06 26.46 46.36
C TYR A 911 43.60 26.00 46.21
N ALA A 912 43.38 24.75 45.79
CA ALA A 912 42.04 24.19 45.67
C ALA A 912 41.29 24.14 47.01
N PHE A 913 41.96 23.78 48.10
CA PHE A 913 41.38 23.79 49.44
C PHE A 913 40.95 25.20 49.87
N ASN A 914 41.76 26.22 49.60
CA ASN A 914 41.44 27.61 49.94
C ASN A 914 40.23 28.10 49.15
N VAL A 915 40.17 27.85 47.83
CA VAL A 915 39.03 28.23 46.99
C VAL A 915 37.74 27.53 47.45
N ILE A 916 37.81 26.23 47.76
CA ILE A 916 36.67 25.47 48.29
C ILE A 916 36.27 25.99 49.68
N SER A 917 37.23 26.36 50.52
CA SER A 917 36.96 26.89 51.86
C SER A 917 36.33 28.27 51.83
N GLU A 918 36.72 29.12 50.88
CA GLU A 918 36.14 30.44 50.70
C GLU A 918 34.68 30.36 50.24
N HIS A 919 34.39 29.53 49.23
CA HIS A 919 33.05 29.46 48.63
C HIS A 919 32.10 28.51 49.37
N PHE A 920 32.64 27.48 50.04
CA PHE A 920 31.86 26.41 50.68
C PHE A 920 32.21 26.21 52.17
N GLY A 921 32.77 27.24 52.82
CA GLY A 921 33.21 27.19 54.22
C GLY A 921 32.12 26.79 55.22
N HIS A 922 30.85 27.05 54.92
CA HIS A 922 29.71 26.64 55.74
C HIS A 922 29.54 25.11 55.86
N PHE A 923 30.12 24.33 54.93
CA PHE A 923 30.15 22.86 55.02
C PHE A 923 31.41 22.33 55.74
N GLN A 924 32.22 23.21 56.33
CA GLN A 924 33.43 22.89 57.08
C GLN A 924 34.41 21.98 56.31
N PRO A 925 35.00 22.50 55.21
CA PRO A 925 36.04 21.80 54.47
C PRO A 925 37.26 21.53 55.35
N SER A 926 37.84 20.33 55.18
CA SER A 926 39.05 19.89 55.86
C SER A 926 39.95 19.13 54.88
N LEU A 927 41.27 19.31 55.03
CA LEU A 927 42.30 18.59 54.28
C LEU A 927 43.15 17.77 55.25
N VAL A 928 43.61 16.59 54.82
CA VAL A 928 44.50 15.73 55.63
C VAL A 928 45.95 16.17 55.43
N SER A 929 46.67 16.44 56.53
CA SER A 929 48.10 16.78 56.51
C SER A 929 48.99 15.53 56.31
N GLU A 930 50.11 15.69 55.60
CA GLU A 930 51.08 14.62 55.34
C GLU A 930 51.69 14.02 56.63
N ASP A 931 51.85 14.83 57.69
CA ASP A 931 52.34 14.35 58.99
C ASP A 931 51.37 13.37 59.69
N PHE A 932 50.07 13.46 59.38
CA PHE A 932 49.02 12.65 60.03
C PHE A 932 48.95 11.22 59.48
N MET A 933 49.48 10.98 58.27
CA MET A 933 49.52 9.66 57.61
C MET A 933 50.42 8.66 58.34
N THR A 934 51.54 9.12 58.89
CA THR A 934 52.50 8.24 59.58
C THR A 934 51.96 7.66 60.90
N ARG A 935 50.88 8.24 61.45
CA ARG A 935 50.33 7.86 62.77
C ARG A 935 49.07 7.00 62.71
N ASN A 936 48.45 6.80 61.55
CA ASN A 936 47.17 6.10 61.46
C ASN A 936 47.12 5.13 60.25
N PRO A 937 47.23 3.81 60.46
CA PRO A 937 47.41 2.83 59.38
C PRO A 937 46.16 2.62 58.49
N ASN A 938 45.04 3.26 58.83
CA ASN A 938 43.77 3.16 58.08
C ASN A 938 43.56 4.29 57.06
N ILE A 939 44.52 5.21 56.91
CA ILE A 939 44.43 6.32 55.96
C ILE A 939 45.24 5.95 54.72
N SER A 940 44.59 6.01 53.55
CA SER A 940 45.22 5.69 52.27
C SER A 940 46.02 6.89 51.75
N VAL A 941 47.08 6.66 50.97
CA VAL A 941 47.78 7.73 50.22
C VAL A 941 46.80 8.52 49.36
N ASP A 942 45.72 7.89 48.90
CA ASP A 942 44.65 8.55 48.15
C ASP A 942 43.86 9.59 48.95
N ASP A 943 43.86 9.55 50.28
CA ASP A 943 43.11 10.49 51.12
C ASP A 943 43.82 11.84 51.28
N LEU A 944 45.13 11.91 50.97
CA LEU A 944 45.89 13.18 50.90
C LEU A 944 45.43 14.08 49.75
N TYR A 945 44.79 13.52 48.74
CA TYR A 945 44.29 14.27 47.58
C TYR A 945 42.79 14.61 47.74
N LYS A 946 42.21 14.43 48.93
CA LYS A 946 40.79 14.65 49.16
C LYS A 946 40.51 15.83 50.08
N VAL A 947 39.60 16.69 49.66
CA VAL A 947 38.98 17.72 50.51
C VAL A 947 37.66 17.18 51.05
N LYS A 948 37.49 17.13 52.38
CA LYS A 948 36.28 16.61 53.03
C LYS A 948 35.40 17.73 53.59
N LEU A 949 34.12 17.72 53.25
CA LEU A 949 33.07 18.64 53.71
C LEU A 949 32.22 17.97 54.79
N GLN A 950 32.39 18.33 56.06
CA GLN A 950 31.90 17.52 57.19
C GLN A 950 30.41 17.63 57.52
N SER A 951 29.70 18.65 57.04
CA SER A 951 28.32 18.95 57.47
C SER A 951 27.33 19.07 56.30
N LEU A 952 27.14 18.00 55.52
CA LEU A 952 26.21 18.03 54.38
C LEU A 952 24.74 17.73 54.77
N PRO A 953 23.78 18.56 54.31
CA PRO A 953 22.34 18.31 54.44
C PRO A 953 21.85 17.03 53.75
N LEU A 954 20.74 16.47 54.27
CA LEU A 954 20.16 15.19 53.80
C LEU A 954 19.62 15.22 52.37
N ASP A 955 19.35 16.39 51.80
CA ASP A 955 18.86 16.54 50.42
C ASP A 955 19.99 16.71 49.38
N ILE A 956 21.25 16.76 49.84
CA ILE A 956 22.43 16.81 48.97
C ILE A 956 22.94 15.38 48.73
N ASN A 957 22.91 14.98 47.47
CA ASN A 957 23.46 13.72 46.95
C ASN A 957 24.63 14.00 45.99
N ASN A 958 25.34 12.97 45.53
CA ASN A 958 26.56 13.12 44.72
C ASN A 958 26.36 14.04 43.49
N LYS A 959 25.23 13.88 42.77
CA LYS A 959 24.93 14.69 41.57
C LYS A 959 24.67 16.15 41.92
N ARG A 960 23.94 16.41 43.01
CA ARG A 960 23.61 17.76 43.44
C ARG A 960 24.85 18.47 44.01
N LEU A 961 25.69 17.75 44.74
CA LEU A 961 26.97 18.27 45.24
C LEU A 961 27.90 18.63 44.06
N LEU A 962 27.99 17.76 43.05
CA LEU A 962 28.75 18.04 41.82
C LEU A 962 28.19 19.24 41.05
N HIS A 963 26.87 19.38 40.94
CA HIS A 963 26.26 20.53 40.24
C HIS A 963 26.51 21.86 40.98
N ILE A 964 26.66 21.82 42.31
CA ILE A 964 26.96 23.01 43.11
C ILE A 964 28.45 23.35 43.04
N LEU A 965 29.33 22.36 43.13
CA LEU A 965 30.78 22.56 43.15
C LEU A 965 31.40 22.76 41.76
N GLY A 966 30.93 22.01 40.76
CA GLY A 966 31.51 21.93 39.42
C GLY A 966 31.72 23.30 38.77
N PRO A 967 30.70 24.19 38.71
CA PRO A 967 30.87 25.50 38.10
C PRO A 967 31.93 26.38 38.80
N VAL A 968 32.12 26.22 40.12
CA VAL A 968 33.13 26.97 40.87
C VAL A 968 34.51 26.38 40.62
N LEU A 969 34.65 25.05 40.65
CA LEU A 969 35.94 24.40 40.40
C LEU A 969 36.43 24.63 38.97
N ASP A 970 35.52 24.59 37.98
CA ASP A 970 35.82 24.87 36.58
C ASP A 970 36.21 26.35 36.37
N ALA A 971 35.56 27.29 37.07
CA ALA A 971 35.86 28.73 36.94
C ALA A 971 37.25 29.12 37.45
N TYR A 972 37.84 28.33 38.34
CA TYR A 972 39.18 28.54 38.90
C TYR A 972 40.22 27.53 38.35
N ASP A 973 39.91 26.82 37.28
CA ASP A 973 40.75 25.79 36.62
C ASP A 973 41.25 24.69 37.58
N ILE A 974 40.41 24.26 38.52
CA ILE A 974 40.75 23.19 39.48
C ILE A 974 40.24 21.86 38.95
N GLU A 975 41.16 21.02 38.45
CA GLU A 975 40.83 19.67 38.01
C GLU A 975 40.60 18.69 39.19
N PHE A 976 39.48 17.98 39.16
CA PHE A 976 39.11 16.94 40.13
C PHE A 976 38.64 15.66 39.43
N ASP A 977 38.82 14.52 40.09
CA ASP A 977 38.46 13.20 39.55
C ASP A 977 37.02 12.81 39.93
N GLU A 978 36.70 12.85 41.23
CA GLU A 978 35.42 12.34 41.75
C GLU A 978 34.90 13.16 42.93
N VAL A 979 33.57 13.26 43.03
CA VAL A 979 32.85 13.87 44.16
C VAL A 979 31.77 12.90 44.65
N TYR A 980 31.79 12.55 45.93
CA TYR A 980 30.78 11.67 46.52
C TYR A 980 30.42 12.03 47.97
N VAL A 981 29.20 11.71 48.37
CA VAL A 981 28.65 11.95 49.72
C VAL A 981 28.59 10.64 50.49
N VAL A 982 29.17 10.63 51.69
CA VAL A 982 29.21 9.48 52.59
C VAL A 982 28.35 9.78 53.84
N ARG A 983 27.43 8.89 54.19
CA ARG A 983 26.59 9.01 55.39
C ARG A 983 26.93 7.88 56.38
N LYS A 984 27.20 8.20 57.65
CA LYS A 984 27.52 7.20 58.70
C LYS A 984 26.48 7.21 59.83
N LYS A 985 25.55 6.23 59.81
CA LYS A 985 25.01 5.41 60.93
C LYS A 985 23.56 4.96 60.66
N ASN A 986 23.29 3.67 60.87
CA ASN A 986 21.94 3.08 60.96
C ASN A 986 21.53 3.01 62.44
N TYR A 987 20.30 3.43 62.78
CA TYR A 987 19.75 3.24 64.13
C TYR A 987 19.24 1.80 64.29
N PRO A 988 19.49 1.10 65.41
CA PRO A 988 18.90 -0.21 65.66
C PRO A 988 17.35 -0.11 65.76
N VAL A 989 16.67 -1.20 65.39
CA VAL A 989 15.21 -1.33 65.52
C VAL A 989 14.88 -1.52 67.00
N GLU A 990 13.93 -0.75 67.54
CA GLU A 990 13.54 -0.84 68.96
C GLU A 990 13.00 -2.23 69.30
N ASP A 991 13.42 -2.77 70.44
CA ASP A 991 12.91 -4.04 70.93
C ASP A 991 11.53 -3.87 71.61
N LYS A 992 10.85 -4.99 71.86
CA LYS A 992 9.53 -4.96 72.52
C LYS A 992 9.57 -4.34 73.92
N ARG A 993 10.68 -4.49 74.66
CA ARG A 993 10.82 -3.96 76.02
C ARG A 993 10.93 -2.43 76.01
N ASP A 994 11.60 -1.86 75.01
CA ASP A 994 11.72 -0.41 74.86
C ASP A 994 10.40 0.22 74.40
N LEU A 995 9.64 -0.45 73.53
CA LEU A 995 8.28 -0.01 73.16
C LEU A 995 7.29 -0.09 74.33
N GLU A 996 7.38 -1.11 75.17
CA GLU A 996 6.58 -1.20 76.41
C GLU A 996 6.91 -0.06 77.37
N LYS A 997 8.20 0.30 77.56
CA LYS A 997 8.59 1.46 78.37
C LYS A 997 8.03 2.77 77.83
N HIS A 998 8.04 2.97 76.50
CA HIS A 998 7.43 4.16 75.89
C HIS A 998 5.92 4.20 76.08
N SER A 999 5.24 3.06 75.96
CA SER A 999 3.78 2.94 76.17
C SER A 999 3.39 3.21 77.62
N GLN A 1000 4.20 2.69 78.56
CA GLN A 1000 4.05 2.94 79.99
C GLN A 1000 4.22 4.43 80.31
N ARG A 1001 5.26 5.08 79.77
CA ARG A 1001 5.51 6.52 79.97
C ARG A 1001 4.37 7.41 79.45
N ILE A 1002 3.85 7.11 78.26
CA ILE A 1002 2.70 7.80 77.70
C ILE A 1002 1.48 7.60 78.62
N SER A 1003 1.20 6.36 79.02
CA SER A 1003 0.07 6.04 79.91
C SER A 1003 0.19 6.74 81.26
N ASP A 1004 1.36 6.70 81.89
CA ASP A 1004 1.63 7.33 83.18
C ASP A 1004 1.48 8.85 83.12
N HIS A 1005 1.94 9.48 82.03
CA HIS A 1005 1.78 10.92 81.83
C HIS A 1005 0.32 11.31 81.64
N ILE A 1006 -0.43 10.55 80.83
CA ILE A 1006 -1.87 10.76 80.63
C ILE A 1006 -2.63 10.60 81.94
N ILE A 1007 -2.35 9.55 82.72
CA ILE A 1007 -2.96 9.34 84.03
C ILE A 1007 -2.59 10.46 85.01
N ARG A 1008 -1.33 10.93 84.99
CA ARG A 1008 -0.85 12.01 85.86
C ARG A 1008 -1.55 13.33 85.57
N VAL A 1009 -1.73 13.67 84.30
CA VAL A 1009 -2.42 14.92 83.89
C VAL A 1009 -3.94 14.80 84.08
N ALA A 1010 -4.52 13.63 83.78
CA ALA A 1010 -5.95 13.40 83.93
C ALA A 1010 -6.42 13.38 85.40
N LYS A 1011 -5.58 12.98 86.37
CA LYS A 1011 -5.91 12.99 87.81
C LYS A 1011 -6.37 14.34 88.36
N ASN A 1012 -5.98 15.47 87.74
CA ASN A 1012 -6.40 16.80 88.17
C ASN A 1012 -7.68 17.30 87.47
N ALA A 1013 -8.16 16.59 86.43
CA ALA A 1013 -9.24 17.05 85.56
C ALA A 1013 -10.60 16.39 85.87
N VAL A 1014 -10.64 15.22 86.53
CA VAL A 1014 -11.88 14.49 86.85
C VAL A 1014 -11.74 13.72 88.17
N ASP A 1015 -12.68 13.90 89.11
CA ASP A 1015 -12.76 13.14 90.36
C ASP A 1015 -13.30 11.71 90.10
N GLY A 1016 -12.45 10.68 90.20
CA GLY A 1016 -12.88 9.28 90.22
C GLY A 1016 -11.98 8.28 89.48
N ASN A 1017 -11.90 7.05 90.01
CA ASN A 1017 -10.96 6.01 89.58
C ASN A 1017 -11.26 5.40 88.19
N GLY A 1018 -10.26 5.46 87.30
CA GLY A 1018 -10.06 4.55 86.16
C GLY A 1018 -10.40 5.11 84.77
N TYR A 1019 -9.39 5.44 83.96
CA TYR A 1019 -9.55 5.86 82.56
C TYR A 1019 -9.27 4.67 81.62
N PRO A 1020 -10.29 4.03 81.02
CA PRO A 1020 -10.05 2.95 80.06
C PRO A 1020 -9.56 3.54 78.72
N PHE A 1021 -8.26 3.51 78.51
CA PHE A 1021 -7.64 3.84 77.22
C PHE A 1021 -6.56 2.83 76.86
N GLU A 1022 -6.37 2.61 75.55
CA GLU A 1022 -5.32 1.74 75.03
C GLU A 1022 -4.28 2.58 74.27
N VAL A 1023 -2.99 2.41 74.58
CA VAL A 1023 -1.89 3.07 73.87
C VAL A 1023 -1.27 2.11 72.87
N LYS A 1024 -1.41 2.42 71.57
CA LYS A 1024 -0.77 1.67 70.48
C LYS A 1024 0.38 2.48 69.89
N ILE A 1025 1.60 2.02 70.09
CA ILE A 1025 2.79 2.62 69.50
C ILE A 1025 3.11 1.97 68.16
N ARG A 1026 3.25 2.79 67.14
CA ARG A 1026 3.83 2.44 65.85
C ARG A 1026 5.29 2.88 65.85
N ALA A 1027 6.18 1.91 66.06
CA ALA A 1027 7.61 2.11 65.98
C ALA A 1027 8.07 2.34 64.53
N PRO A 1028 9.16 3.10 64.31
CA PRO A 1028 9.83 3.19 63.02
C PRO A 1028 10.29 1.79 62.58
N LYS A 1029 9.95 1.39 61.34
CA LYS A 1029 10.18 0.02 60.86
C LYS A 1029 11.58 -0.18 60.30
N HIS A 1030 12.20 0.88 59.82
CA HIS A 1030 13.52 0.85 59.20
C HIS A 1030 14.51 1.71 59.99
N SER A 1031 15.81 1.38 59.88
CA SER A 1031 16.89 2.08 60.58
C SER A 1031 17.03 3.56 60.24
N ASN A 1032 16.36 4.02 59.18
CA ASN A 1032 16.41 5.39 58.66
C ASN A 1032 15.16 6.20 59.03
N ASP A 1033 14.14 5.56 59.61
CA ASP A 1033 12.92 6.22 60.05
C ASP A 1033 13.17 6.87 61.42
N ILE A 1034 12.86 8.16 61.51
CA ILE A 1034 13.13 8.97 62.71
C ILE A 1034 11.88 9.26 63.53
N GLU A 1035 10.68 9.06 62.98
CA GLU A 1035 9.42 9.42 63.64
C GLU A 1035 8.77 8.23 64.35
N PHE A 1036 8.39 8.45 65.61
CA PHE A 1036 7.51 7.58 66.37
C PHE A 1036 6.09 8.16 66.42
N LEU A 1037 5.11 7.28 66.34
CA LEU A 1037 3.69 7.61 66.40
C LEU A 1037 3.01 6.73 67.46
N ALA A 1038 2.30 7.32 68.41
CA ALA A 1038 1.43 6.59 69.32
C ALA A 1038 -0.02 7.05 69.20
N PHE A 1039 -0.94 6.09 69.17
CA PHE A 1039 -2.38 6.33 69.20
C PHE A 1039 -2.92 5.94 70.56
N VAL A 1040 -3.58 6.87 71.23
CA VAL A 1040 -4.32 6.60 72.46
C VAL A 1040 -5.80 6.51 72.09
N LEU A 1041 -6.39 5.35 72.33
CA LEU A 1041 -7.77 5.03 71.97
C LEU A 1041 -8.63 5.05 73.23
N PHE A 1042 -9.62 5.94 73.27
CA PHE A 1042 -10.61 5.98 74.34
C PHE A 1042 -11.87 5.25 73.90
N SER A 1043 -12.37 4.36 74.75
CA SER A 1043 -13.65 3.68 74.53
C SER A 1043 -14.86 4.62 74.69
N ASP A 1044 -14.70 5.70 75.45
CA ASP A 1044 -15.69 6.75 75.66
C ASP A 1044 -15.19 8.10 75.09
N MET A 1045 -15.99 8.70 74.19
CA MET A 1045 -15.68 9.95 73.52
C MET A 1045 -15.60 11.15 74.48
N ASN A 1046 -16.46 11.22 75.50
CA ASN A 1046 -16.50 12.35 76.43
C ASN A 1046 -15.28 12.36 77.36
N ILE A 1047 -14.85 11.17 77.78
CA ILE A 1047 -13.62 10.97 78.55
C ILE A 1047 -12.41 11.36 77.70
N GLY A 1048 -12.37 10.91 76.44
CA GLY A 1048 -11.29 11.25 75.51
C GLY A 1048 -11.13 12.75 75.27
N ILE A 1049 -12.24 13.49 75.10
CA ILE A 1049 -12.23 14.94 74.91
C ILE A 1049 -11.68 15.66 76.15
N HIS A 1050 -12.16 15.31 77.35
CA HIS A 1050 -11.69 15.95 78.59
C HIS A 1050 -10.19 15.69 78.83
N VAL A 1051 -9.73 14.46 78.62
CA VAL A 1051 -8.32 14.10 78.77
C VAL A 1051 -7.45 14.80 77.71
N GLY A 1052 -7.92 14.90 76.46
CA GLY A 1052 -7.24 15.64 75.40
C GLY A 1052 -7.02 17.12 75.76
N HIS A 1053 -8.09 17.79 76.22
CA HIS A 1053 -8.02 19.20 76.60
C HIS A 1053 -7.08 19.43 77.80
N ALA A 1054 -7.13 18.55 78.81
CA ALA A 1054 -6.25 18.63 79.97
C ALA A 1054 -4.76 18.47 79.60
N LEU A 1055 -4.43 17.57 78.66
CA LEU A 1055 -3.07 17.39 78.16
C LEU A 1055 -2.55 18.63 77.40
N LYS A 1056 -3.43 19.30 76.66
CA LYS A 1056 -3.10 20.52 75.93
C LYS A 1056 -2.86 21.71 76.85
N GLU A 1057 -3.64 21.84 77.92
CA GLU A 1057 -3.39 22.86 78.95
C GLU A 1057 -2.12 22.57 79.75
N ALA A 1058 -1.88 21.32 80.13
CA ALA A 1058 -0.65 20.91 80.81
C ALA A 1058 0.61 21.23 79.98
N ALA A 1059 0.57 20.97 78.66
CA ALA A 1059 1.65 21.32 77.74
C ALA A 1059 1.90 22.84 77.65
N LYS A 1060 0.84 23.66 77.65
CA LYS A 1060 0.97 25.13 77.67
C LYS A 1060 1.58 25.66 78.97
N ASN A 1061 1.35 24.97 80.08
CA ASN A 1061 1.88 25.31 81.40
C ASN A 1061 3.29 24.72 81.67
N GLY A 1062 3.97 24.21 80.64
CA GLY A 1062 5.35 23.72 80.72
C GLY A 1062 5.50 22.26 81.18
N LEU A 1063 4.40 21.52 81.31
CA LEU A 1063 4.40 20.10 81.68
C LEU A 1063 4.38 19.24 80.40
N THR A 1064 5.55 18.98 79.81
CA THR A 1064 5.71 18.23 78.56
C THR A 1064 6.02 16.75 78.79
N LEU A 1065 5.71 15.90 77.79
CA LEU A 1065 6.01 14.47 77.82
C LEU A 1065 7.43 14.20 77.30
N GLU A 1066 8.35 13.83 78.19
CA GLU A 1066 9.73 13.47 77.85
C GLU A 1066 9.90 11.95 77.64
N MET A 1067 10.56 11.56 76.55
CA MET A 1067 10.65 10.16 76.11
C MET A 1067 12.00 9.46 76.41
N GLY A 1068 12.97 10.08 77.11
CA GLY A 1068 14.22 9.41 77.56
C GLY A 1068 15.39 10.34 77.94
N PRO A 1069 16.54 9.79 78.39
CA PRO A 1069 17.67 10.58 78.91
C PRO A 1069 18.43 11.34 77.81
N VAL A 1070 18.16 12.65 77.75
CA VAL A 1070 18.88 13.85 77.25
C VAL A 1070 19.76 13.82 75.97
N ASN A 1071 20.29 12.71 75.47
CA ASN A 1071 21.24 12.77 74.34
C ASN A 1071 20.69 12.42 72.95
N HIS A 1072 19.54 11.75 72.80
CA HIS A 1072 19.13 11.21 71.48
C HIS A 1072 17.66 11.33 71.03
N MET A 1073 16.71 11.90 71.80
CA MET A 1073 15.32 12.13 71.35
C MET A 1073 14.81 13.54 71.73
N HIS A 1074 13.90 14.10 70.92
CA HIS A 1074 13.23 15.38 71.18
C HIS A 1074 11.90 15.21 71.93
N GLU A 1075 11.37 16.29 72.50
CA GLU A 1075 10.08 16.38 73.20
C GLU A 1075 8.91 15.83 72.37
N ALA A 1076 7.95 15.16 73.02
CA ALA A 1076 6.80 14.57 72.34
C ALA A 1076 5.66 15.60 72.13
N TYR A 1077 5.15 15.66 70.91
CA TYR A 1077 4.06 16.55 70.51
C TYR A 1077 2.71 15.81 70.55
N ILE A 1078 1.75 16.35 71.29
CA ILE A 1078 0.41 15.78 71.46
C ILE A 1078 -0.58 16.53 70.57
N GLN A 1079 -1.33 15.81 69.73
CA GLN A 1079 -2.34 16.36 68.84
C GLN A 1079 -3.69 15.65 69.05
N GLU A 1080 -4.72 16.44 69.36
CA GLU A 1080 -6.11 15.97 69.47
C GLU A 1080 -6.67 15.63 68.08
N MET A 1081 -7.24 14.43 67.93
CA MET A 1081 -7.85 13.98 66.68
C MET A 1081 -9.33 13.68 66.93
N PHE A 1082 -10.20 14.65 66.64
CA PHE A 1082 -11.64 14.47 66.77
C PHE A 1082 -12.17 13.51 65.70
N HIS A 1083 -13.10 12.63 66.10
CA HIS A 1083 -13.98 11.94 65.16
C HIS A 1083 -15.40 11.89 65.70
N TYR A 1084 -16.25 12.83 65.28
CA TYR A 1084 -17.66 12.54 64.98
C TYR A 1084 -18.19 13.51 63.92
N GLN A 1085 -19.11 12.98 63.12
CA GLN A 1085 -19.59 13.42 61.83
C GLN A 1085 -20.26 14.80 61.80
N ILE A 1086 -20.27 15.38 60.59
CA ILE A 1086 -20.95 16.60 60.12
C ILE A 1086 -20.10 17.88 60.13
N LYS A 1087 -19.10 17.88 59.26
CA LYS A 1087 -18.84 19.01 58.35
C LYS A 1087 -18.69 18.37 56.97
N VAL A 1088 -19.57 18.70 56.02
CA VAL A 1088 -19.44 18.26 54.63
C VAL A 1088 -18.02 18.64 54.17
N PRO A 1089 -17.10 17.68 54.00
CA PRO A 1089 -15.71 18.04 53.79
C PRO A 1089 -15.58 18.59 52.38
N ARG A 1090 -14.66 19.55 52.21
CA ARG A 1090 -14.10 20.02 50.94
C ARG A 1090 -13.80 18.87 49.96
N ILE A 1091 -13.60 17.66 50.48
CA ILE A 1091 -13.39 16.40 49.77
C ILE A 1091 -14.66 15.91 49.04
N LEU A 1092 -15.87 16.04 49.59
CA LEU A 1092 -17.11 15.69 48.89
C LEU A 1092 -17.40 16.69 47.75
N PHE A 1093 -17.13 17.97 47.98
CA PHE A 1093 -17.21 18.98 46.91
C PHE A 1093 -16.16 18.73 45.83
N ASN A 1094 -14.92 18.40 46.19
CA ASN A 1094 -13.88 18.08 45.23
C ASN A 1094 -14.15 16.76 44.50
N ALA A 1095 -14.70 15.73 45.16
CA ALA A 1095 -15.08 14.48 44.52
C ALA A 1095 -16.24 14.67 43.54
N ILE A 1096 -17.28 15.43 43.92
CA ILE A 1096 -18.39 15.78 43.01
C ILE A 1096 -17.87 16.68 41.87
N PHE A 1097 -16.95 17.60 42.15
CA PHE A 1097 -16.34 18.48 41.14
C PHE A 1097 -15.44 17.70 40.17
N ASP A 1098 -14.64 16.75 40.65
CA ASP A 1098 -13.80 15.89 39.85
C ASP A 1098 -14.65 14.91 39.03
N ASP A 1099 -15.71 14.33 39.60
CA ASP A 1099 -16.68 13.49 38.88
C ASP A 1099 -17.45 14.29 37.81
N LEU A 1100 -17.83 15.54 38.10
CA LEU A 1100 -18.49 16.43 37.14
C LEU A 1100 -17.51 16.93 36.07
N ARG A 1101 -16.23 17.15 36.39
CA ARG A 1101 -15.17 17.46 35.43
C ARG A 1101 -14.92 16.28 34.51
N ASP A 1102 -14.85 15.08 35.05
CA ASP A 1102 -14.65 13.85 34.26
C ASP A 1102 -15.87 13.59 33.38
N ILE A 1103 -17.10 13.86 33.85
CA ILE A 1103 -18.32 13.82 33.02
C ILE A 1103 -18.32 14.94 31.97
N TYR A 1104 -17.84 16.14 32.30
CA TYR A 1104 -17.70 17.28 31.37
C TYR A 1104 -16.67 16.99 30.27
N GLU A 1105 -15.55 16.33 30.59
CA GLU A 1105 -14.56 15.85 29.61
C GLU A 1105 -15.11 14.69 28.74
N ILE A 1106 -16.11 13.96 29.23
CA ILE A 1106 -16.80 12.88 28.49
C ILE A 1106 -17.92 13.42 27.57
N ILE A 1107 -18.46 14.62 27.82
CA ILE A 1107 -19.50 15.25 26.99
C ILE A 1107 -18.82 16.14 25.92
N ASP A 1108 -18.85 15.69 24.66
CA ASP A 1108 -18.23 16.37 23.51
C ASP A 1108 -18.95 17.71 23.20
N HIS A 1109 -18.35 18.83 23.61
CA HIS A 1109 -18.75 20.20 23.29
C HIS A 1109 -18.28 20.57 21.87
N LYS A 1110 -19.22 20.73 20.93
CA LYS A 1110 -18.90 21.19 19.57
C LYS A 1110 -19.05 22.67 19.29
N ASP A 1111 -19.56 23.50 20.21
CA ASP A 1111 -19.83 24.93 19.89
C ASP A 1111 -19.42 25.94 20.98
N ILE A 1112 -18.43 25.66 21.83
CA ILE A 1112 -17.92 26.67 22.78
C ILE A 1112 -16.39 26.67 22.75
N ASP A 1113 -15.81 27.70 22.12
CA ASP A 1113 -14.38 27.99 22.16
C ASP A 1113 -14.08 28.88 23.37
N PHE A 1114 -13.30 28.36 24.33
CA PHE A 1114 -12.68 29.15 25.40
C PHE A 1114 -11.18 28.88 25.43
N ASN A 1115 -10.45 29.46 24.47
CA ASN A 1115 -9.02 29.70 24.61
C ASN A 1115 -8.75 30.73 25.73
N TYR A 1116 -8.69 30.30 26.99
CA TYR A 1116 -8.03 31.05 28.06
C TYR A 1116 -7.19 30.11 28.94
N ARG A 1117 -5.86 30.26 28.83
CA ARG A 1117 -4.81 29.46 29.49
C ARG A 1117 -4.82 29.60 31.02
N SER A 1118 -4.49 28.49 31.69
CA SER A 1118 -3.81 28.20 32.99
C SER A 1118 -3.71 29.22 34.15
N ASP A 1119 -3.97 30.51 33.99
CA ASP A 1119 -3.76 31.54 35.02
C ASP A 1119 -4.91 31.67 36.03
N THR A 1120 -6.11 31.18 35.68
CA THR A 1120 -7.29 31.24 36.57
C THR A 1120 -7.19 30.24 37.72
N TYR A 1121 -6.52 29.11 37.50
CA TYR A 1121 -6.40 28.01 38.47
C TYR A 1121 -5.49 28.37 39.65
N SER A 1122 -4.35 29.03 39.39
CA SER A 1122 -3.45 29.52 40.46
C SER A 1122 -4.03 30.70 41.22
N LYS A 1123 -4.82 31.58 40.58
CA LYS A 1123 -5.46 32.72 41.25
C LYS A 1123 -6.59 32.31 42.19
N LEU A 1124 -7.44 31.34 41.81
CA LEU A 1124 -8.51 30.81 42.66
C LEU A 1124 -7.98 30.02 43.87
N TYR A 1125 -6.87 29.30 43.71
CA TYR A 1125 -6.24 28.56 44.80
C TYR A 1125 -5.56 29.48 45.84
N HIS A 1126 -4.95 30.59 45.40
CA HIS A 1126 -4.34 31.59 46.29
C HIS A 1126 -5.36 32.50 47.01
N LEU A 1127 -6.50 32.82 46.37
CA LEU A 1127 -7.56 33.65 46.98
C LEU A 1127 -8.27 32.96 48.15
N PHE A 1128 -8.37 31.62 48.14
CA PHE A 1128 -9.07 30.87 49.20
C PHE A 1128 -8.22 30.61 50.45
N ILE A 1129 -6.92 30.88 50.41
CA ILE A 1129 -5.99 30.71 51.54
C ILE A 1129 -5.74 32.06 52.27
N SER A 1130 -5.98 33.20 51.62
CA SER A 1130 -5.58 34.52 52.14
C SER A 1130 -6.70 35.35 52.81
N GLY A 1131 -7.98 34.97 52.70
CA GLY A 1131 -9.03 35.54 53.57
C GLY A 1131 -9.31 37.05 53.42
N GLU A 1132 -9.09 37.66 52.25
CA GLU A 1132 -9.44 39.08 52.00
C GLU A 1132 -10.48 39.27 50.87
N ASN A 1133 -11.45 40.14 51.16
CA ASN A 1133 -12.50 40.81 50.37
C ASN A 1133 -13.03 40.21 49.04
N PHE A 1134 -14.35 39.92 49.06
CA PHE A 1134 -15.15 39.26 48.03
C PHE A 1134 -15.77 40.18 46.95
N GLU A 1135 -15.30 41.41 46.75
CA GLU A 1135 -16.00 42.39 45.90
C GLU A 1135 -15.50 42.51 44.44
N GLN A 1136 -14.48 41.76 43.99
CA GLN A 1136 -13.93 41.97 42.64
C GLN A 1136 -13.54 40.69 41.89
N VAL A 1137 -14.51 39.83 41.50
CA VAL A 1137 -14.36 38.95 40.30
C VAL A 1137 -15.76 38.61 39.71
N PRO A 1138 -16.12 39.09 38.49
CA PRO A 1138 -17.38 38.76 37.82
C PRO A 1138 -17.28 37.63 36.78
N ARG A 1139 -18.43 36.94 36.56
CA ARG A 1139 -18.83 36.08 35.41
C ARG A 1139 -18.50 34.58 35.35
N CYS A 1140 -17.73 33.98 36.28
CA CYS A 1140 -17.61 32.50 36.35
C CYS A 1140 -18.51 31.85 37.42
N PHE A 1141 -19.06 32.64 38.35
CA PHE A 1141 -19.89 32.14 39.45
C PHE A 1141 -21.34 31.83 39.03
N ASP A 1142 -21.83 32.41 37.93
CA ASP A 1142 -23.25 32.34 37.54
C ASP A 1142 -23.67 30.96 36.99
N PHE A 1143 -22.76 30.17 36.42
CA PHE A 1143 -23.13 28.87 35.84
C PHE A 1143 -23.19 27.75 36.89
N LEU A 1144 -22.25 27.74 37.85
CA LEU A 1144 -22.19 26.76 38.94
C LEU A 1144 -23.29 26.98 40.00
N THR A 1145 -23.63 28.24 40.28
CA THR A 1145 -24.71 28.58 41.22
C THR A 1145 -26.07 28.18 40.64
N ASN A 1146 -26.29 28.37 39.33
CA ASN A 1146 -27.55 28.01 38.68
C ASN A 1146 -27.83 26.49 38.69
N TYR A 1147 -26.82 25.62 38.58
CA TYR A 1147 -27.05 24.16 38.56
C TYR A 1147 -27.21 23.56 39.97
N VAL A 1148 -26.47 24.09 40.95
CA VAL A 1148 -26.55 23.66 42.36
C VAL A 1148 -27.83 24.19 43.02
N VAL A 1149 -28.24 25.43 42.72
CA VAL A 1149 -29.52 25.99 43.21
C VAL A 1149 -30.72 25.26 42.58
N PHE A 1150 -30.66 24.86 41.31
CA PHE A 1150 -31.75 24.11 40.65
C PHE A 1150 -31.97 22.71 41.27
N THR A 1151 -30.89 22.05 41.70
CA THR A 1151 -30.95 20.72 42.34
C THR A 1151 -31.48 20.81 43.78
N ILE A 1152 -31.15 21.89 44.49
CA ILE A 1152 -31.66 22.16 45.85
C ILE A 1152 -33.13 22.62 45.83
N TYR A 1153 -33.55 23.41 44.84
CA TYR A 1153 -34.94 23.89 44.73
C TYR A 1153 -35.94 22.75 44.42
N ILE A 1154 -35.57 21.78 43.58
CA ILE A 1154 -36.41 20.61 43.29
C ILE A 1154 -36.61 19.74 44.55
N PHE A 1155 -35.60 19.62 45.40
CA PHE A 1155 -35.68 18.87 46.67
C PHE A 1155 -36.56 19.57 47.72
N HIS A 1156 -36.64 20.91 47.70
CA HIS A 1156 -37.52 21.65 48.62
C HIS A 1156 -38.98 21.67 48.13
N PHE A 1157 -39.22 21.79 46.82
CA PHE A 1157 -40.58 21.87 46.26
C PHE A 1157 -41.31 20.52 46.20
N ALA A 1158 -40.58 19.40 46.13
CA ALA A 1158 -41.16 18.06 46.19
C ALA A 1158 -41.83 17.72 47.55
N ARG A 1159 -41.69 18.58 48.56
CA ARG A 1159 -42.32 18.43 49.88
C ARG A 1159 -43.71 19.10 50.00
N SER A 1160 -44.13 19.90 49.00
CA SER A 1160 -45.47 20.52 48.94
C SER A 1160 -46.28 19.96 47.77
N ARG A 1161 -47.40 19.27 48.08
CA ARG A 1161 -48.26 18.58 47.11
C ARG A 1161 -48.81 19.53 46.02
N CYS A 1162 -48.71 19.10 44.76
CA CYS A 1162 -49.72 19.12 43.67
C CYS A 1162 -49.08 19.33 42.29
N MET A 1163 -48.83 18.25 41.54
CA MET A 1163 -49.18 18.15 40.11
C MET A 1163 -49.08 16.69 39.63
N PRO A 1164 -50.02 16.24 38.77
CA PRO A 1164 -49.97 14.93 38.13
C PRO A 1164 -49.15 15.01 36.82
N THR A 1165 -48.35 13.97 36.56
CA THR A 1165 -47.54 13.67 35.35
C THR A 1165 -46.18 14.37 35.16
N PRO A 1166 -45.07 13.61 34.98
CA PRO A 1166 -43.78 14.15 34.55
C PRO A 1166 -43.71 14.32 33.02
N ILE A 1167 -43.39 15.54 32.58
CA ILE A 1167 -43.19 15.91 31.17
C ILE A 1167 -41.71 15.64 30.77
N HIS A 1168 -41.49 14.99 29.63
CA HIS A 1168 -40.16 14.78 29.03
C HIS A 1168 -39.61 16.08 28.43
N PHE A 1169 -38.37 16.47 28.79
CA PHE A 1169 -37.67 17.60 28.17
C PHE A 1169 -36.52 17.10 27.27
N SER A 1170 -36.62 17.42 25.97
CA SER A 1170 -35.62 17.04 24.95
C SER A 1170 -35.01 18.22 24.19
N SER A 1171 -35.24 19.48 24.61
CA SER A 1171 -34.63 20.65 23.94
C SER A 1171 -34.56 21.90 24.83
N VAL A 1172 -33.48 22.68 24.68
CA VAL A 1172 -33.21 23.97 25.38
C VAL A 1172 -34.34 25.00 25.21
N ASN A 1173 -35.04 25.02 24.07
CA ASN A 1173 -36.15 25.94 23.81
C ASN A 1173 -37.39 25.68 24.70
N LYS A 1174 -37.56 24.47 25.24
CA LYS A 1174 -38.67 24.13 26.14
C LYS A 1174 -38.38 24.49 27.60
N VAL A 1175 -37.12 24.57 27.98
CA VAL A 1175 -36.68 25.07 29.29
C VAL A 1175 -36.88 26.58 29.37
N LYS A 1176 -36.58 27.30 28.28
CA LYS A 1176 -36.82 28.74 28.14
C LYS A 1176 -38.30 29.10 28.30
N ALA A 1177 -39.20 28.36 27.65
CA ALA A 1177 -40.65 28.57 27.75
C ALA A 1177 -41.25 28.23 29.14
N ALA A 1178 -40.56 27.42 29.96
CA ALA A 1178 -40.98 27.12 31.32
C ALA A 1178 -40.54 28.22 32.31
N ILE A 1179 -39.40 28.86 32.05
CA ILE A 1179 -38.89 30.00 32.83
C ILE A 1179 -39.74 31.25 32.57
N ASP A 1180 -40.07 31.52 31.31
CA ASP A 1180 -40.95 32.66 30.94
C ASP A 1180 -42.33 32.56 31.62
N LYS A 1181 -42.86 31.33 31.82
CA LYS A 1181 -44.13 31.08 32.53
C LYS A 1181 -44.09 31.23 34.05
N VAL A 1182 -42.91 31.17 34.67
CA VAL A 1182 -42.74 31.30 36.13
C VAL A 1182 -42.51 32.76 36.54
N ILE A 1183 -42.04 33.59 35.61
CA ILE A 1183 -41.67 34.99 35.84
C ILE A 1183 -42.82 35.97 35.50
N ASP A 1184 -43.77 35.55 34.65
CA ASP A 1184 -45.00 36.28 34.34
C ASP A 1184 -45.77 36.65 35.63
N GLY A 1185 -45.97 37.95 35.86
CA GLY A 1185 -46.76 38.49 36.98
C GLY A 1185 -46.02 38.77 38.30
N TYR A 1186 -44.68 38.67 38.33
CA TYR A 1186 -43.88 39.00 39.52
C TYR A 1186 -42.99 40.23 39.32
N THR A 1187 -43.00 41.15 40.29
CA THR A 1187 -42.11 42.32 40.32
C THR A 1187 -40.77 41.96 40.98
N ILE A 1188 -39.69 42.05 40.22
CA ILE A 1188 -38.35 41.64 40.66
C ILE A 1188 -37.59 42.86 41.16
N LYS A 1189 -36.96 42.74 42.33
CA LYS A 1189 -36.12 43.80 42.92
C LYS A 1189 -34.66 43.52 42.58
N CYS A 1190 -34.06 44.37 41.75
CA CYS A 1190 -32.66 44.26 41.33
C CYS A 1190 -31.69 44.66 42.44
N ARG A 1191 -30.41 44.29 42.30
CA ARG A 1191 -29.37 44.44 43.35
C ARG A 1191 -29.09 45.91 43.72
N ASP A 1192 -29.37 46.81 42.80
CA ASP A 1192 -29.29 48.27 42.81
C ASP A 1192 -30.57 48.96 43.32
N GLY A 1193 -31.58 48.17 43.72
CA GLY A 1193 -32.77 48.66 44.41
C GLY A 1193 -33.94 49.06 43.51
N GLU A 1194 -33.74 49.13 42.19
CA GLU A 1194 -34.83 49.27 41.21
C GLU A 1194 -35.79 48.06 41.26
N ARG A 1195 -37.08 48.32 41.12
CA ARG A 1195 -38.12 47.29 40.95
C ARG A 1195 -38.55 47.26 39.50
N VAL A 1196 -38.50 46.08 38.89
CA VAL A 1196 -38.79 45.90 37.47
C VAL A 1196 -39.85 44.81 37.31
N ASP A 1197 -40.87 45.08 36.49
CA ASP A 1197 -41.90 44.09 36.16
C ASP A 1197 -41.33 43.03 35.21
N GLY A 1198 -41.51 41.76 35.59
CA GLY A 1198 -41.04 40.59 34.83
C GLY A 1198 -41.55 40.56 33.38
N ASP A 1199 -42.70 41.15 33.13
CA ASP A 1199 -43.38 41.11 31.83
C ASP A 1199 -42.75 42.02 30.75
N LYS A 1200 -41.78 42.88 31.11
CA LYS A 1200 -41.25 43.93 30.20
C LYS A 1200 -39.82 43.70 29.69
N LEU A 1201 -39.14 42.64 30.10
CA LEU A 1201 -37.74 42.37 29.70
C LEU A 1201 -37.52 40.92 29.26
N PRO A 1202 -36.74 40.66 28.20
CA PRO A 1202 -36.34 39.31 27.83
C PRO A 1202 -35.50 38.64 28.93
N CYS A 1203 -35.71 37.34 29.19
CA CYS A 1203 -35.02 36.54 30.23
C CYS A 1203 -33.50 36.77 30.37
N HIS A 1204 -32.78 37.01 29.26
CA HIS A 1204 -31.34 37.25 29.31
C HIS A 1204 -30.96 38.61 29.92
N GLN A 1205 -31.82 39.63 29.83
CA GLN A 1205 -31.63 40.96 30.43
C GLN A 1205 -32.02 40.99 31.91
N LEU A 1206 -32.97 40.14 32.33
CA LEU A 1206 -33.37 39.93 33.73
C LEU A 1206 -32.32 39.17 34.55
N LEU A 1207 -31.49 38.36 33.89
CA LEU A 1207 -30.37 37.65 34.53
C LEU A 1207 -29.09 38.51 34.62
N THR A 1208 -29.05 39.65 33.92
CA THR A 1208 -27.90 40.58 33.95
C THR A 1208 -28.10 41.79 34.86
N LYS A 1209 -29.33 42.09 35.27
CA LYS A 1209 -29.70 43.09 36.30
C LYS A 1209 -30.01 42.38 37.62
#